data_AF-A0A0G3EKA0-F1
#
_entry.id   AF-A0A0G3EKA0-F1
#
_cell.length_a   1.000
_cell.length_b   1.000
_cell.length_c   1.000
_cell.angle_alpha   90.00
_cell.angle_beta   90.00
_cell.angle_gamma   90.00
#
_symmetry.space_group_name_H-M   'P 1'
#
loop_
_entity.id
_entity.type
_entity.pdbx_description
1 polymer ?
#
loop_
_entity_poly.entity_id
_entity_poly.type
_entity_poly.pdbx_seq_one_letter_code
_entity_poly.pdbx_strand_id
1 'polypeptide(L)'
;MKTRLIPAILFVLSFALGLAPLEASVNELLPQLASEDLDTRQQARHTLLEEAAHAARPGAEAEREAYCENICAALQQRPPVPAATELVRTLARFGRGESVSTLAALMDHSDRHLREAARQALAVNPSPEADRALREALKEGGDARRVAGLVFAIGCRAEPGTTGVLAPYLRHKDPRVFEAAAKGLARTGTMDALHALLKARKTAGETRRATLTDALFDGAGRMEAAGETRVAARVYTGLYGADEPEHVRAIALLGALRTRPAAMGGEARKALASGPDALRMAVIEAAAQTGDAELISRVGNALDRLAPTLQIQALTALRDEGTAEEAGAVAKLLSTDDEKLRNAAAVTLCAIGGAGHLDRLLALPDGAELNEALMRMDAPGVDAALKRKLEDGTPDERARAITVLAGRRQLDVPALLDYAADGDDAIARAAADALKQAATSKDVSRIAGFMVGTDHASAAQDALRALIAVIDAAHDKNRFAEMLTPLLSDASTPRRKALLFQALMRTGTDAALKPVAEAARSAEAEVREPALKVLHAWPRPNALPVLSEIVTAPYSELRDQVPAVRAMTRLMGRCETGAEKRMAVDAAMKALEAVEREQEKQMLQAALKKLEIPEATLAVEEIEGKRRGRWLDWELSGPYEAGGDEFDTAFAPEKEAGNTQWRPVTDRDMDRANPYMINFMNSMPGHNRAVYLRTVIERDEAGAATLSLGSDDGVKVWLNGELVHEVDVSRACRFGQDEVPLALKKGANELRVKVVQIGGRWSFIARLIGGGDPGPVVETAFAPDGARVKVLLVSGQNNHQWEASLPVLLDILKSGGIFAVDVTLRPQDLEPGDFEPYDVLISHWNGWGPRAKVTDWPGPTQRAYLDFVREGGGHVVVHAGSSSFYDDPEFQKLYGATWKRGQTGHGPVHEFEVRIANPDHPVTRGMEGFTTKDELWHRPGVQPGVTVLTEAYSSKDQRGTGEWEPSAMVNDFGAGRNFVLLLGHNAHPMRNEGFGRLLRRGTEWAATGEVR
;
A
#
# COMPACT_ATOMS: atom_id res chain seq x y z
N MET A 1 -45.31 -13.18 46.82
CA MET A 1 -45.93 -11.94 46.31
C MET A 1 -44.83 -11.12 45.65
N LYS A 2 -44.79 -11.08 44.32
CA LYS A 2 -45.03 -9.86 43.50
C LYS A 2 -44.17 -8.68 43.99
N THR A 3 -43.14 -8.27 43.26
CA THR A 3 -43.29 -7.31 42.15
C THR A 3 -42.25 -7.48 41.03
N ARG A 4 -42.70 -7.33 39.78
CA ARG A 4 -41.88 -7.14 38.56
C ARG A 4 -41.76 -5.63 38.27
N LEU A 5 -40.62 -5.15 37.78
CA LEU A 5 -40.46 -4.55 36.43
C LEU A 5 -39.00 -4.05 36.16
N ILE A 6 -38.35 -4.73 35.20
CA ILE A 6 -37.48 -4.29 34.08
C ILE A 6 -36.27 -3.35 34.35
N PRO A 7 -35.06 -3.75 33.87
CA PRO A 7 -34.36 -2.90 32.90
C PRO A 7 -33.84 -3.61 31.64
N ALA A 8 -33.66 -2.74 30.64
CA ALA A 8 -33.15 -2.84 29.29
C ALA A 8 -31.93 -3.74 28.99
N ILE A 9 -31.98 -4.24 27.76
CA ILE A 9 -31.02 -5.04 27.01
C ILE A 9 -29.69 -4.31 26.82
N LEU A 10 -28.59 -4.99 27.15
CA LEU A 10 -27.23 -4.71 26.66
C LEU A 10 -26.65 -6.04 26.19
N PHE A 11 -26.53 -6.20 24.88
CA PHE A 11 -26.07 -7.41 24.22
C PHE A 11 -24.54 -7.45 24.29
N VAL A 12 -24.01 -8.04 25.37
CA VAL A 12 -22.65 -8.58 25.43
C VAL A 12 -22.82 -10.09 25.40
N LEU A 13 -22.50 -10.73 24.29
CA LEU A 13 -22.53 -12.18 24.16
C LEU A 13 -21.09 -12.68 23.97
N SER A 14 -20.42 -12.86 25.09
CA SER A 14 -19.31 -13.81 25.23
C SER A 14 -19.80 -14.95 26.12
N PHE A 15 -19.64 -16.17 25.60
CA PHE A 15 -19.52 -17.44 26.32
C PHE A 15 -20.70 -17.91 27.18
N ALA A 16 -21.46 -18.86 26.62
CA ALA A 16 -21.52 -20.25 27.06
C ALA A 16 -22.90 -20.85 26.78
N LEU A 17 -23.05 -21.57 25.66
CA LEU A 17 -24.05 -22.62 25.46
C LEU A 17 -23.75 -23.35 24.14
N GLY A 18 -23.38 -24.63 24.24
CA GLY A 18 -23.32 -25.57 23.12
C GLY A 18 -21.89 -25.96 22.71
N LEU A 19 -21.41 -27.09 23.24
CA LEU A 19 -20.60 -28.01 22.44
C LEU A 19 -21.45 -28.42 21.23
N ALA A 20 -21.33 -27.67 20.13
CA ALA A 20 -21.69 -28.20 18.81
C ALA A 20 -20.57 -29.16 18.40
N PRO A 21 -20.87 -30.36 17.86
CA PRO A 21 -19.84 -31.27 17.40
C PRO A 21 -19.05 -30.60 16.26
N LEU A 22 -17.75 -30.89 16.17
CA LEU A 22 -16.99 -30.74 14.93
C LEU A 22 -17.58 -31.69 13.89
N GLU A 23 -18.70 -31.33 13.28
CA GLU A 23 -19.29 -32.04 12.16
C GLU A 23 -19.96 -31.03 11.23
N ALA A 24 -19.16 -30.24 10.51
CA ALA A 24 -19.44 -30.16 9.09
C ALA A 24 -18.75 -31.38 8.46
N SER A 25 -19.49 -32.23 7.77
CA SER A 25 -18.85 -33.35 7.07
C SER A 25 -17.93 -32.78 6.00
N VAL A 26 -16.73 -33.35 5.77
CA VAL A 26 -15.89 -33.01 4.60
C VAL A 26 -16.71 -32.95 3.29
N ASN A 27 -17.78 -33.76 3.21
CA ASN A 27 -18.75 -33.76 2.10
C ASN A 27 -19.55 -32.44 1.95
N GLU A 28 -19.84 -31.74 3.04
CA GLU A 28 -20.53 -30.44 3.03
C GLU A 28 -19.66 -29.32 2.48
N LEU A 29 -18.33 -29.44 2.61
CA LEU A 29 -17.36 -28.49 2.05
C LEU A 29 -17.11 -28.71 0.55
N LEU A 30 -17.37 -29.91 0.02
CA LEU A 30 -17.07 -30.25 -1.38
C LEU A 30 -17.65 -29.25 -2.40
N PRO A 31 -18.91 -28.80 -2.33
CA PRO A 31 -19.45 -27.84 -3.29
C PRO A 31 -18.76 -26.47 -3.20
N GLN A 32 -18.40 -26.01 -2.00
CA GLN A 32 -17.75 -24.71 -1.83
C GLN A 32 -16.27 -24.76 -2.26
N LEU A 33 -15.58 -25.87 -1.96
CA LEU A 33 -14.22 -26.14 -2.45
C LEU A 33 -14.16 -26.24 -3.98
N ALA A 34 -15.27 -26.66 -4.62
CA ALA A 34 -15.42 -26.72 -6.07
C ALA A 34 -15.98 -25.42 -6.70
N SER A 35 -16.25 -24.38 -5.92
CA SER A 35 -16.87 -23.14 -6.41
C SER A 35 -15.99 -22.42 -7.44
N GLU A 36 -16.60 -21.78 -8.44
CA GLU A 36 -15.83 -20.89 -9.34
C GLU A 36 -15.45 -19.58 -8.62
N ASP A 37 -16.20 -19.17 -7.60
CA ASP A 37 -15.93 -17.97 -6.79
C ASP A 37 -14.71 -18.19 -5.88
N LEU A 38 -13.68 -17.36 -6.07
CA LEU A 38 -12.40 -17.46 -5.34
C LEU A 38 -12.59 -17.28 -3.83
N ASP A 39 -13.37 -16.31 -3.40
CA ASP A 39 -13.58 -16.02 -1.97
C ASP A 39 -14.30 -17.18 -1.27
N THR A 40 -15.32 -17.75 -1.91
CA THR A 40 -16.02 -18.96 -1.44
C THR A 40 -15.05 -20.14 -1.31
N ARG A 41 -14.21 -20.39 -2.32
CA ARG A 41 -13.19 -21.46 -2.24
C ARG A 41 -12.20 -21.23 -1.11
N GLN A 42 -11.71 -20.00 -0.97
CA GLN A 42 -10.75 -19.63 0.08
C GLN A 42 -11.35 -19.80 1.48
N GLN A 43 -12.59 -19.38 1.68
CA GLN A 43 -13.29 -19.56 2.95
C GLN A 43 -13.48 -21.05 3.27
N ALA A 44 -13.88 -21.86 2.29
CA ALA A 44 -14.05 -23.31 2.48
C ALA A 44 -12.74 -24.02 2.77
N ARG A 45 -11.63 -23.63 2.13
CA ARG A 45 -10.29 -24.13 2.44
C ARG A 45 -9.84 -23.75 3.84
N HIS A 46 -10.11 -22.52 4.27
CA HIS A 46 -9.79 -22.09 5.61
C HIS A 46 -10.50 -22.96 6.64
N THR A 47 -11.81 -23.18 6.48
CA THR A 47 -12.59 -24.08 7.32
C THR A 47 -12.04 -25.51 7.30
N LEU A 48 -11.75 -26.07 6.11
CA LEU A 48 -11.15 -27.41 5.98
C LEU A 48 -9.83 -27.53 6.76
N LEU A 49 -8.98 -26.50 6.70
CA LEU A 49 -7.68 -26.48 7.38
C LEU A 49 -7.81 -26.26 8.89
N GLU A 50 -8.75 -25.45 9.35
CA GLU A 50 -9.04 -25.27 10.78
C GLU A 50 -9.54 -26.58 11.40
N GLU A 51 -10.45 -27.28 10.73
CA GLU A 51 -10.93 -28.60 11.15
C GLU A 51 -9.81 -29.63 11.16
N ALA A 52 -8.99 -29.66 10.10
CA ALA A 52 -7.85 -30.55 10.02
C ALA A 52 -6.82 -30.28 11.14
N ALA A 53 -6.53 -29.01 11.43
CA ALA A 53 -5.60 -28.61 12.49
C ALA A 53 -6.16 -28.96 13.88
N HIS A 54 -7.48 -28.81 14.08
CA HIS A 54 -8.14 -29.23 15.31
C HIS A 54 -8.05 -30.75 15.48
N ALA A 55 -8.38 -31.53 14.45
CA ALA A 55 -8.29 -32.99 14.48
C ALA A 55 -6.85 -33.47 14.69
N ALA A 56 -5.86 -32.77 14.13
CA ALA A 56 -4.43 -33.10 14.21
C ALA A 56 -3.68 -32.45 15.39
N ARG A 57 -4.39 -31.98 16.42
CA ARG A 57 -3.77 -31.41 17.63
C ARG A 57 -2.96 -32.46 18.41
N PRO A 58 -1.88 -32.06 19.14
CA PRO A 58 -1.07 -33.01 19.90
C PRO A 58 -1.90 -33.86 20.88
N GLY A 59 -1.76 -35.19 20.82
CA GLY A 59 -2.48 -36.13 21.67
C GLY A 59 -3.87 -36.57 21.16
N ALA A 60 -4.28 -36.14 19.96
CA ALA A 60 -5.55 -36.51 19.34
C ALA A 60 -5.38 -37.45 18.13
N GLU A 61 -4.46 -38.41 18.21
CA GLU A 61 -4.06 -39.27 17.09
C GLU A 61 -5.21 -40.05 16.44
N ALA A 62 -6.19 -40.49 17.26
CA ALA A 62 -7.38 -41.20 16.80
C ALA A 62 -8.38 -40.28 16.06
N GLU A 63 -8.53 -39.02 16.49
CA GLU A 63 -9.39 -38.05 15.82
C GLU A 63 -8.79 -37.63 14.47
N ARG A 64 -7.47 -37.42 14.43
CA ARG A 64 -6.73 -37.17 13.18
C ARG A 64 -6.89 -38.30 12.18
N GLU A 65 -6.77 -39.55 12.63
CA GLU A 65 -6.93 -40.74 11.80
C GLU A 65 -8.35 -40.81 11.23
N ALA A 66 -9.39 -40.70 12.08
CA ALA A 66 -10.78 -40.70 11.67
C ALA A 66 -11.11 -39.56 10.68
N TYR A 67 -10.55 -38.36 10.89
CA TYR A 67 -10.73 -37.24 9.97
C TYR A 67 -10.04 -37.49 8.61
N CYS A 68 -8.85 -38.08 8.60
CA CYS A 68 -8.16 -38.47 7.36
C CYS A 68 -8.91 -39.59 6.61
N GLU A 69 -9.52 -40.54 7.32
CA GLU A 69 -10.40 -41.55 6.74
C GLU A 69 -11.64 -40.93 6.09
N ASN A 70 -12.26 -39.92 6.73
CA ASN A 70 -13.37 -39.18 6.16
C ASN A 70 -12.97 -38.45 4.87
N ILE A 71 -11.79 -37.83 4.83
CA ILE A 71 -11.25 -37.23 3.59
C ILE A 71 -11.04 -38.30 2.52
N CYS A 72 -10.49 -39.46 2.88
CA CYS A 72 -10.29 -40.57 1.94
C CYS A 72 -11.62 -41.09 1.38
N ALA A 73 -12.65 -41.22 2.21
CA ALA A 73 -14.00 -41.60 1.79
C ALA A 73 -14.62 -40.55 0.86
N ALA A 74 -14.42 -39.25 1.12
CA ALA A 74 -14.85 -38.17 0.23
C ALA A 74 -14.14 -38.24 -1.13
N LEU A 75 -12.83 -38.49 -1.16
CA LEU A 75 -12.06 -38.66 -2.40
C LEU A 75 -12.54 -39.86 -3.25
N GLN A 76 -12.98 -40.95 -2.61
CA GLN A 76 -13.55 -42.11 -3.31
C GLN A 76 -14.86 -41.80 -4.04
N GLN A 77 -15.59 -40.76 -3.62
CA GLN A 77 -16.80 -40.28 -4.30
C GLN A 77 -16.48 -39.49 -5.59
N ARG A 78 -15.19 -39.29 -5.91
CA ARG A 78 -14.70 -38.58 -7.11
C ARG A 78 -15.25 -37.14 -7.20
N PRO A 79 -14.98 -36.30 -6.19
CA PRO A 79 -15.39 -34.89 -6.25
C PRO A 79 -14.69 -34.17 -7.41
N PRO A 80 -15.20 -32.99 -7.83
CA PRO A 80 -14.54 -32.16 -8.83
C PRO A 80 -13.06 -31.94 -8.49
N VAL A 81 -12.21 -31.89 -9.52
CA VAL A 81 -10.74 -31.80 -9.37
C VAL A 81 -10.30 -30.71 -8.40
N PRO A 82 -10.84 -29.47 -8.41
CA PRO A 82 -10.44 -28.45 -7.44
C PRO A 82 -10.65 -28.89 -5.99
N ALA A 83 -11.82 -29.46 -5.66
CA ALA A 83 -12.09 -29.97 -4.32
C ALA A 83 -11.23 -31.18 -3.98
N ALA A 84 -11.07 -32.13 -4.92
CA ALA A 84 -10.22 -33.30 -4.73
C ALA A 84 -8.76 -32.91 -4.42
N THR A 85 -8.23 -31.91 -5.13
CA THR A 85 -6.86 -31.41 -4.92
C THR A 85 -6.69 -30.81 -3.53
N GLU A 86 -7.67 -30.06 -3.02
CA GLU A 86 -7.60 -29.51 -1.64
C GLU A 86 -7.67 -30.58 -0.57
N LEU A 87 -8.50 -31.59 -0.77
CA LEU A 87 -8.53 -32.76 0.11
C LEU A 87 -7.19 -33.49 0.15
N VAL A 88 -6.56 -33.72 -1.02
CA VAL A 88 -5.24 -34.34 -1.12
C VAL A 88 -4.16 -33.49 -0.46
N ARG A 89 -4.20 -32.16 -0.59
CA ARG A 89 -3.26 -31.25 0.09
C ARG A 89 -3.43 -31.26 1.61
N THR A 90 -4.66 -31.37 2.10
CA THR A 90 -4.91 -31.54 3.53
C THR A 90 -4.35 -32.87 4.03
N LEU A 91 -4.50 -33.97 3.27
CA LEU A 91 -3.84 -35.24 3.57
C LEU A 91 -2.31 -35.13 3.54
N ALA A 92 -1.72 -34.32 2.67
CA ALA A 92 -0.27 -34.09 2.65
C ALA A 92 0.26 -33.49 3.96
N ARG A 93 -0.56 -32.71 4.68
CA ARG A 93 -0.17 -32.07 5.95
C ARG A 93 -0.30 -33.02 7.14
N PHE A 94 -1.39 -33.79 7.19
CA PHE A 94 -1.79 -34.50 8.41
C PHE A 94 -1.92 -36.02 8.26
N GLY A 95 -2.08 -36.53 7.04
CA GLY A 95 -2.28 -37.94 6.76
C GLY A 95 -1.10 -38.82 7.17
N ARG A 96 -1.40 -40.03 7.61
CA ARG A 96 -0.43 -41.12 7.85
C ARG A 96 -0.82 -42.33 7.00
N GLY A 97 -0.65 -43.54 7.52
CA GLY A 97 -0.78 -44.80 6.80
C GLY A 97 -2.17 -44.99 6.19
N GLU A 98 -3.21 -44.52 6.89
CA GLU A 98 -4.62 -44.53 6.50
C GLU A 98 -4.88 -43.86 5.15
N SER A 99 -4.07 -42.85 4.78
CA SER A 99 -4.24 -42.10 3.53
C SER A 99 -3.49 -42.68 2.34
N VAL A 100 -2.52 -43.59 2.58
CA VAL A 100 -1.56 -44.00 1.56
C VAL A 100 -2.23 -44.73 0.39
N SER A 101 -3.17 -45.63 0.66
CA SER A 101 -3.87 -46.40 -0.39
C SER A 101 -4.66 -45.48 -1.33
N THR A 102 -5.40 -44.53 -0.77
CA THR A 102 -6.16 -43.53 -1.52
C THR A 102 -5.25 -42.65 -2.37
N LEU A 103 -4.17 -42.12 -1.77
CA LEU A 103 -3.20 -41.29 -2.49
C LEU A 103 -2.49 -42.07 -3.60
N ALA A 104 -2.16 -43.35 -3.37
CA ALA A 104 -1.53 -44.20 -4.37
C ALA A 104 -2.43 -44.40 -5.60
N ALA A 105 -3.73 -44.67 -5.38
CA ALA A 105 -4.69 -44.79 -6.47
C ALA A 105 -4.85 -43.48 -7.27
N LEU A 106 -4.75 -42.32 -6.62
CA LEU A 106 -4.85 -41.02 -7.27
C LEU A 106 -3.61 -40.66 -8.12
N MET A 107 -2.46 -41.34 -7.95
CA MET A 107 -1.30 -41.15 -8.82
C MET A 107 -1.56 -41.54 -10.29
N ASP A 108 -2.65 -42.25 -10.58
CA ASP A 108 -3.04 -42.66 -11.94
C ASP A 108 -4.31 -41.97 -12.45
N HIS A 109 -4.80 -40.96 -11.73
CA HIS A 109 -5.96 -40.17 -12.13
C HIS A 109 -5.79 -39.54 -13.53
N SER A 110 -6.84 -39.27 -14.30
CA SER A 110 -6.70 -38.67 -15.65
C SER A 110 -6.27 -37.20 -15.62
N ASP A 111 -6.68 -36.48 -14.59
CA ASP A 111 -6.25 -35.10 -14.33
C ASP A 111 -4.81 -35.03 -13.82
N ARG A 112 -3.99 -34.20 -14.47
CA ARG A 112 -2.56 -34.06 -14.17
C ARG A 112 -2.30 -33.44 -12.79
N HIS A 113 -3.08 -32.44 -12.39
CA HIS A 113 -2.88 -31.70 -11.14
C HIS A 113 -3.17 -32.59 -9.95
N LEU A 114 -4.25 -33.37 -10.02
CA LEU A 114 -4.59 -34.31 -8.95
C LEU A 114 -3.56 -35.44 -8.81
N ARG A 115 -3.05 -36.00 -9.93
CA ARG A 115 -1.95 -36.99 -9.89
C ARG A 115 -0.71 -36.44 -9.20
N GLU A 116 -0.34 -35.22 -9.55
CA GLU A 116 0.85 -34.56 -9.06
C GLU A 116 0.72 -34.20 -7.57
N ALA A 117 -0.44 -33.69 -7.15
CA ALA A 117 -0.76 -33.44 -5.75
C ALA A 117 -0.69 -34.72 -4.91
N ALA A 118 -1.22 -35.83 -5.43
CA ALA A 118 -1.19 -37.13 -4.73
C ALA A 118 0.24 -37.65 -4.57
N ARG A 119 1.07 -37.54 -5.62
CA ARG A 119 2.50 -37.88 -5.57
C ARG A 119 3.25 -37.03 -4.54
N GLN A 120 2.98 -35.72 -4.50
CA GLN A 120 3.60 -34.81 -3.53
C GLN A 120 3.16 -35.13 -2.10
N ALA A 121 1.87 -35.45 -1.89
CA ALA A 121 1.35 -35.88 -0.60
C ALA A 121 2.06 -37.16 -0.09
N LEU A 122 2.26 -38.16 -0.96
CA LEU A 122 3.03 -39.36 -0.63
C LEU A 122 4.51 -39.07 -0.32
N ALA A 123 5.10 -38.05 -0.95
CA ALA A 123 6.50 -37.67 -0.74
C ALA A 123 6.75 -37.08 0.66
N VAL A 124 5.72 -36.53 1.31
CA VAL A 124 5.81 -35.93 2.67
C VAL A 124 5.09 -36.75 3.74
N ASN A 125 4.30 -37.75 3.36
CA ASN A 125 3.63 -38.65 4.29
C ASN A 125 4.67 -39.45 5.09
N PRO A 126 4.67 -39.46 6.43
CA PRO A 126 5.74 -40.08 7.22
C PRO A 126 5.64 -41.62 7.30
N SER A 127 4.59 -42.24 6.76
CA SER A 127 4.38 -43.70 6.86
C SER A 127 5.26 -44.47 5.87
N PRO A 128 5.88 -45.61 6.27
CA PRO A 128 6.71 -46.45 5.38
C PRO A 128 5.95 -46.99 4.16
N GLU A 129 4.63 -47.16 4.27
CA GLU A 129 3.76 -47.63 3.18
C GLU A 129 3.80 -46.68 1.98
N ALA A 130 3.99 -45.37 2.20
CA ALA A 130 4.08 -44.40 1.12
C ALA A 130 5.38 -44.53 0.30
N ASP A 131 6.49 -44.96 0.90
CA ASP A 131 7.71 -45.33 0.16
C ASP A 131 7.46 -46.55 -0.73
N ARG A 132 6.75 -47.55 -0.20
CA ARG A 132 6.37 -48.74 -0.97
C ARG A 132 5.52 -48.36 -2.18
N ALA A 133 4.49 -47.54 -1.98
CA ALA A 133 3.60 -47.08 -3.04
C ALA A 133 4.35 -46.31 -4.14
N LEU A 134 5.23 -45.38 -3.78
CA LEU A 134 6.04 -44.63 -4.75
C LEU A 134 7.01 -45.54 -5.52
N ARG A 135 7.61 -46.53 -4.86
CA ARG A 135 8.51 -47.50 -5.51
C ARG A 135 7.77 -48.46 -6.44
N GLU A 136 6.55 -48.84 -6.10
CA GLU A 136 5.68 -49.63 -6.97
C GLU A 136 5.29 -48.83 -8.22
N ALA A 137 4.81 -47.60 -8.05
CA ALA A 137 4.52 -46.70 -9.17
C ALA A 137 5.74 -46.42 -10.06
N LEU A 138 6.95 -46.34 -9.47
CA LEU A 138 8.18 -46.18 -10.24
C LEU A 138 8.51 -47.43 -11.09
N LYS A 139 8.20 -48.64 -10.62
CA LYS A 139 8.41 -49.89 -11.37
C LYS A 139 7.50 -49.99 -12.60
N GLU A 140 6.28 -49.46 -12.50
CA GLU A 140 5.34 -49.40 -13.62
C GLU A 140 5.83 -48.47 -14.74
N GLY A 141 6.65 -47.48 -14.39
CA GLY A 141 7.27 -46.56 -15.32
C GLY A 141 6.30 -45.48 -15.81
N GLY A 142 6.47 -45.08 -17.07
CA GLY A 142 5.70 -44.01 -17.71
C GLY A 142 6.59 -43.05 -18.50
N ASP A 143 6.05 -41.89 -18.84
CA ASP A 143 6.83 -40.84 -19.49
C ASP A 143 7.94 -40.29 -18.57
N ALA A 144 8.90 -39.59 -19.16
CA ALA A 144 10.04 -39.05 -18.42
C ALA A 144 9.64 -38.06 -17.32
N ARG A 145 8.50 -37.38 -17.44
CA ARG A 145 8.03 -36.43 -16.43
C ARG A 145 7.50 -37.17 -15.21
N ARG A 146 6.68 -38.20 -15.40
CA ARG A 146 6.18 -39.07 -14.33
C ARG A 146 7.35 -39.73 -13.60
N VAL A 147 8.28 -40.31 -14.35
CA VAL A 147 9.47 -40.95 -13.78
C VAL A 147 10.31 -39.95 -12.97
N ALA A 148 10.56 -38.74 -13.49
CA ALA A 148 11.28 -37.70 -12.76
C ALA A 148 10.58 -37.32 -11.45
N GLY A 149 9.25 -37.12 -11.49
CA GLY A 149 8.46 -36.83 -10.30
C GLY A 149 8.57 -37.93 -9.23
N LEU A 150 8.43 -39.20 -9.62
CA LEU A 150 8.52 -40.33 -8.70
C LEU A 150 9.92 -40.49 -8.09
N VAL A 151 10.97 -40.38 -8.92
CA VAL A 151 12.37 -40.39 -8.49
C VAL A 151 12.64 -39.29 -7.46
N PHE A 152 12.15 -38.07 -7.70
CA PHE A 152 12.31 -36.96 -6.77
C PHE A 152 11.51 -37.18 -5.47
N ALA A 153 10.27 -37.67 -5.56
CA ALA A 153 9.43 -37.96 -4.38
C ALA A 153 10.10 -38.98 -3.44
N ILE A 154 10.64 -40.07 -3.99
CA ILE A 154 11.37 -41.08 -3.21
C ILE A 154 12.60 -40.44 -2.54
N GLY A 155 13.33 -39.58 -3.26
CA GLY A 155 14.46 -38.83 -2.70
C GLY A 155 14.08 -37.88 -1.58
N CYS A 156 12.91 -37.23 -1.66
CA CYS A 156 12.40 -36.36 -0.60
C CYS A 156 12.11 -37.12 0.71
N ARG A 157 11.63 -38.35 0.61
CA ARG A 157 11.37 -39.22 1.77
C ARG A 157 12.65 -39.69 2.45
N ALA A 158 13.67 -40.01 1.65
CA ALA A 158 14.97 -40.43 2.12
C ALA A 158 14.97 -41.71 3.00
N GLU A 159 14.07 -42.66 2.74
CA GLU A 159 14.01 -43.94 3.46
C GLU A 159 15.29 -44.78 3.28
N PRO A 160 15.60 -45.71 4.20
CA PRO A 160 16.70 -46.67 4.03
C PRO A 160 16.67 -47.38 2.66
N GLY A 161 17.83 -47.49 2.02
CA GLY A 161 17.97 -48.10 0.69
C GLY A 161 17.57 -47.21 -0.49
N THR A 162 17.12 -45.97 -0.27
CA THR A 162 16.79 -44.99 -1.33
C THR A 162 17.93 -44.82 -2.33
N THR A 163 19.19 -44.75 -1.86
CA THR A 163 20.36 -44.60 -2.74
C THR A 163 20.44 -45.71 -3.80
N GLY A 164 20.15 -46.95 -3.43
CA GLY A 164 20.15 -48.09 -4.36
C GLY A 164 19.08 -47.96 -5.45
N VAL A 165 17.96 -47.32 -5.14
CA VAL A 165 16.86 -47.07 -6.10
C VAL A 165 17.17 -45.90 -7.02
N LEU A 166 17.73 -44.80 -6.51
CA LEU A 166 17.92 -43.58 -7.30
C LEU A 166 19.22 -43.55 -8.11
N ALA A 167 20.30 -44.19 -7.62
CA ALA A 167 21.60 -44.17 -8.29
C ALA A 167 21.58 -44.66 -9.77
N PRO A 168 20.80 -45.68 -10.16
CA PRO A 168 20.65 -46.06 -11.58
C PRO A 168 20.14 -44.93 -12.48
N TYR A 169 19.28 -44.03 -11.96
CA TYR A 169 18.68 -42.94 -12.73
C TYR A 169 19.65 -41.79 -13.03
N LEU A 170 20.84 -41.74 -12.40
CA LEU A 170 21.93 -40.83 -12.78
C LEU A 170 22.48 -41.10 -14.19
N ARG A 171 22.14 -42.25 -14.80
CA ARG A 171 22.51 -42.60 -16.18
C ARG A 171 21.36 -42.39 -17.17
N HIS A 172 20.21 -41.89 -16.72
CA HIS A 172 19.06 -41.71 -17.59
C HIS A 172 19.35 -40.71 -18.72
N LYS A 173 18.77 -40.94 -19.90
CA LYS A 173 18.99 -40.10 -21.08
C LYS A 173 18.25 -38.77 -20.98
N ASP A 174 17.01 -38.80 -20.50
CA ASP A 174 16.21 -37.61 -20.27
C ASP A 174 16.80 -36.75 -19.14
N PRO A 175 17.08 -35.45 -19.39
CA PRO A 175 17.71 -34.57 -18.42
C PRO A 175 16.86 -34.36 -17.15
N ARG A 176 15.52 -34.39 -17.25
CA ARG A 176 14.62 -34.17 -16.10
C ARG A 176 14.74 -35.30 -15.09
N VAL A 177 14.79 -36.54 -15.58
CA VAL A 177 14.94 -37.73 -14.73
C VAL A 177 16.32 -37.76 -14.09
N PHE A 178 17.36 -37.42 -14.85
CA PHE A 178 18.73 -37.31 -14.34
C PHE A 178 18.83 -36.26 -13.21
N GLU A 179 18.27 -35.07 -13.42
CA GLU A 179 18.27 -33.99 -12.44
C GLU A 179 17.48 -34.35 -11.19
N ALA A 180 16.29 -34.94 -11.36
CA ALA A 180 15.48 -35.46 -10.25
C ALA A 180 16.25 -36.49 -9.41
N ALA A 181 17.01 -37.38 -10.05
CA ALA A 181 17.84 -38.37 -9.36
C ALA A 181 18.99 -37.72 -8.60
N ALA A 182 19.68 -36.73 -9.21
CA ALA A 182 20.76 -36.00 -8.56
C ALA A 182 20.27 -35.24 -7.32
N LYS A 183 19.20 -34.46 -7.46
CA LYS A 183 18.57 -33.72 -6.35
C LYS A 183 18.00 -34.67 -5.31
N GLY A 184 17.33 -35.74 -5.72
CA GLY A 184 16.77 -36.74 -4.81
C GLY A 184 17.84 -37.40 -3.95
N LEU A 185 18.97 -37.80 -4.54
CA LEU A 185 20.13 -38.33 -3.81
C LEU A 185 20.72 -37.29 -2.84
N ALA A 186 20.90 -36.04 -3.28
CA ALA A 186 21.39 -34.97 -2.41
C ALA A 186 20.49 -34.77 -1.18
N ARG A 187 19.16 -34.80 -1.37
CA ARG A 187 18.18 -34.65 -0.28
C ARG A 187 18.27 -35.75 0.77
N THR A 188 18.67 -36.96 0.38
CA THR A 188 18.87 -38.04 1.36
C THR A 188 19.91 -37.71 2.42
N GLY A 189 20.92 -36.88 2.09
CA GLY A 189 21.94 -36.49 3.06
C GLY A 189 22.68 -37.69 3.64
N THR A 190 23.01 -38.69 2.83
CA THR A 190 23.73 -39.89 3.27
C THR A 190 25.09 -40.02 2.59
N MET A 191 26.03 -40.70 3.26
CA MET A 191 27.37 -40.96 2.71
C MET A 191 27.29 -41.75 1.39
N ASP A 192 26.41 -42.75 1.32
CA ASP A 192 26.23 -43.58 0.12
C ASP A 192 25.71 -42.76 -1.07
N ALA A 193 24.79 -41.83 -0.83
CA ALA A 193 24.27 -40.94 -1.88
C ALA A 193 25.36 -39.99 -2.39
N LEU A 194 26.16 -39.40 -1.50
CA LEU A 194 27.31 -38.58 -1.87
C LEU A 194 28.34 -39.37 -2.68
N HIS A 195 28.62 -40.62 -2.30
CA HIS A 195 29.48 -41.50 -3.09
C HIS A 195 28.90 -41.81 -4.48
N ALA A 196 27.60 -42.03 -4.59
CA ALA A 196 26.94 -42.25 -5.88
C ALA A 196 27.04 -41.02 -6.80
N LEU A 197 26.80 -39.82 -6.24
CA LEU A 197 26.93 -38.54 -6.95
C LEU A 197 28.38 -38.29 -7.40
N LEU A 198 29.36 -38.46 -6.51
CA LEU A 198 30.79 -38.34 -6.84
C LEU A 198 31.19 -39.31 -7.95
N LYS A 199 30.73 -40.57 -7.88
CA LYS A 199 31.01 -41.58 -8.90
C LYS A 199 30.42 -41.21 -10.25
N ALA A 200 29.17 -40.72 -10.29
CA ALA A 200 28.53 -40.28 -11.52
C ALA A 200 29.23 -39.05 -12.12
N ARG A 201 29.66 -38.11 -11.26
CA ARG A 201 30.33 -36.88 -11.68
C ARG A 201 31.66 -37.13 -12.39
N LYS A 202 32.43 -38.14 -11.95
CA LYS A 202 33.73 -38.49 -12.54
C LYS A 202 33.67 -38.82 -14.04
N THR A 203 32.55 -39.37 -14.51
CA THR A 203 32.38 -39.80 -15.90
C THR A 203 31.36 -38.94 -16.66
N ALA A 204 30.88 -37.84 -16.06
CA ALA A 204 29.87 -36.98 -16.65
C ALA A 204 30.49 -35.98 -17.63
N GLY A 205 29.79 -35.71 -18.74
CA GLY A 205 30.10 -34.56 -19.60
C GLY A 205 29.79 -33.22 -18.90
N GLU A 206 30.29 -32.13 -19.47
CA GLU A 206 30.27 -30.78 -18.85
C GLU A 206 28.90 -30.36 -18.32
N THR A 207 27.84 -30.46 -19.13
CA THR A 207 26.47 -30.06 -18.74
C THR A 207 25.94 -30.83 -17.53
N ARG A 208 26.21 -32.15 -17.46
CA ARG A 208 25.76 -33.00 -16.34
C ARG A 208 26.63 -32.83 -15.11
N ARG A 209 27.91 -32.47 -15.30
CA ARG A 209 28.86 -32.26 -14.21
C ARG A 209 28.43 -31.09 -13.32
N ALA A 210 27.88 -30.02 -13.90
CA ALA A 210 27.35 -28.87 -13.14
C ALA A 210 26.25 -29.31 -12.16
N THR A 211 25.16 -29.94 -12.65
CA THR A 211 24.05 -30.45 -11.82
C THR A 211 24.50 -31.38 -10.70
N LEU A 212 25.49 -32.25 -10.98
CA LEU A 212 26.05 -33.15 -9.97
C LEU A 212 26.91 -32.42 -8.94
N THR A 213 27.55 -31.32 -9.33
CA THR A 213 28.31 -30.45 -8.41
C THR A 213 27.37 -29.77 -7.43
N ASP A 214 26.27 -29.20 -7.93
CA ASP A 214 25.24 -28.57 -7.09
C ASP A 214 24.63 -29.57 -6.11
N ALA A 215 24.25 -30.76 -6.60
CA ALA A 215 23.75 -31.85 -5.77
C ALA A 215 24.76 -32.30 -4.69
N LEU A 216 26.06 -32.24 -4.97
CA LEU A 216 27.09 -32.56 -3.99
C LEU A 216 27.23 -31.47 -2.92
N PHE A 217 27.13 -30.19 -3.29
CA PHE A 217 27.13 -29.10 -2.31
C PHE A 217 25.89 -29.15 -1.42
N ASP A 218 24.70 -29.38 -1.99
CA ASP A 218 23.45 -29.56 -1.24
C ASP A 218 23.55 -30.73 -0.26
N GLY A 219 24.06 -31.88 -0.73
CA GLY A 219 24.24 -33.06 0.10
C GLY A 219 25.29 -32.87 1.19
N ALA A 220 26.40 -32.18 0.90
CA ALA A 220 27.43 -31.87 1.87
C ALA A 220 26.93 -30.90 2.95
N GLY A 221 26.17 -29.86 2.56
CA GLY A 221 25.54 -28.93 3.49
C GLY A 221 24.55 -29.60 4.42
N ARG A 222 23.79 -30.60 3.94
CA ARG A 222 22.91 -31.43 4.79
C ARG A 222 23.68 -32.29 5.79
N MET A 223 24.77 -32.92 5.34
CA MET A 223 25.65 -33.68 6.25
C MET A 223 26.24 -32.78 7.33
N GLU A 224 26.67 -31.57 6.95
CA GLU A 224 27.16 -30.57 7.88
C GLU A 224 26.09 -30.16 8.92
N ALA A 225 24.86 -29.86 8.47
CA ALA A 225 23.74 -29.53 9.37
C ALA A 225 23.37 -30.70 10.31
N ALA A 226 23.60 -31.95 9.89
CA ALA A 226 23.42 -33.14 10.72
C ALA A 226 24.60 -33.41 11.68
N GLY A 227 25.64 -32.55 11.70
CA GLY A 227 26.83 -32.71 12.54
C GLY A 227 27.92 -33.62 11.94
N GLU A 228 27.70 -34.18 10.75
CA GLU A 228 28.63 -35.07 10.03
C GLU A 228 29.72 -34.29 9.27
N THR A 229 30.35 -33.33 9.96
CA THR A 229 31.30 -32.35 9.41
C THR A 229 32.51 -32.99 8.73
N ARG A 230 32.94 -34.19 9.16
CA ARG A 230 34.05 -34.91 8.52
C ARG A 230 33.69 -35.41 7.11
N VAL A 231 32.44 -35.82 6.90
CA VAL A 231 31.98 -36.31 5.60
C VAL A 231 31.77 -35.12 4.67
N ALA A 232 31.11 -34.06 5.15
CA ALA A 232 30.93 -32.82 4.41
C ALA A 232 32.29 -32.23 3.96
N ALA A 233 33.25 -32.12 4.88
CA ALA A 233 34.59 -31.63 4.58
C ALA A 233 35.28 -32.41 3.46
N ARG A 234 35.15 -33.75 3.42
CA ARG A 234 35.74 -34.57 2.34
C ARG A 234 35.15 -34.24 0.97
N VAL A 235 33.84 -33.95 0.90
CA VAL A 235 33.20 -33.54 -0.36
C VAL A 235 33.70 -32.17 -0.77
N TYR A 236 33.68 -31.20 0.13
CA TYR A 236 34.17 -29.84 -0.13
C TYR A 236 35.64 -29.84 -0.58
N THR A 237 36.54 -30.49 0.16
CA THR A 237 37.96 -30.60 -0.24
C THR A 237 38.12 -31.31 -1.59
N GLY A 238 37.30 -32.32 -1.89
CA GLY A 238 37.30 -32.99 -3.18
C GLY A 238 36.88 -32.10 -4.36
N LEU A 239 36.05 -31.09 -4.10
CA LEU A 239 35.58 -30.11 -5.08
C LEU A 239 36.45 -28.83 -5.12
N TYR A 240 37.48 -28.72 -4.28
CA TYR A 240 38.43 -27.61 -4.29
C TYR A 240 39.63 -27.83 -5.25
N GLY A 241 39.61 -28.89 -6.05
CA GLY A 241 40.68 -29.25 -6.99
C GLY A 241 41.04 -28.12 -7.97
N ALA A 242 42.29 -28.08 -8.43
CA ALA A 242 42.80 -26.99 -9.29
C ALA A 242 42.10 -26.92 -10.67
N ASP A 243 41.58 -28.05 -11.16
CA ASP A 243 40.89 -28.16 -12.45
C ASP A 243 39.39 -27.77 -12.37
N GLU A 244 38.89 -27.43 -11.18
CA GLU A 244 37.50 -27.01 -11.00
C GLU A 244 37.32 -25.52 -11.33
N PRO A 245 36.15 -25.11 -11.85
CA PRO A 245 35.84 -23.71 -12.06
C PRO A 245 35.99 -22.88 -10.78
N GLU A 246 36.37 -21.61 -10.92
CA GLU A 246 36.64 -20.72 -9.78
C GLU A 246 35.47 -20.65 -8.79
N HIS A 247 34.23 -20.52 -9.26
CA HIS A 247 33.04 -20.47 -8.40
C HIS A 247 32.84 -21.76 -7.60
N VAL A 248 33.10 -22.94 -8.20
CA VAL A 248 33.04 -24.23 -7.51
C VAL A 248 34.10 -24.28 -6.42
N ARG A 249 35.33 -23.84 -6.73
CA ARG A 249 36.43 -23.80 -5.76
C ARG A 249 36.14 -22.83 -4.61
N ALA A 250 35.48 -21.70 -4.85
CA ALA A 250 35.10 -20.76 -3.81
C ALA A 250 34.09 -21.37 -2.83
N ILE A 251 33.00 -21.95 -3.33
CA ILE A 251 31.98 -22.62 -2.50
C ILE A 251 32.61 -23.79 -1.72
N ALA A 252 33.44 -24.58 -2.39
CA ALA A 252 34.18 -25.67 -1.77
C ALA A 252 35.13 -25.20 -0.66
N LEU A 253 35.87 -24.12 -0.88
CA LEU A 253 36.78 -23.57 0.13
C LEU A 253 36.00 -23.05 1.35
N LEU A 254 34.90 -22.32 1.13
CA LEU A 254 34.01 -21.85 2.19
C LEU A 254 33.49 -23.02 3.05
N GLY A 255 32.88 -24.03 2.42
CA GLY A 255 32.36 -25.20 3.13
C GLY A 255 33.45 -25.98 3.87
N ALA A 256 34.65 -26.12 3.28
CA ALA A 256 35.77 -26.79 3.92
C ALA A 256 36.30 -26.01 5.14
N LEU A 257 36.38 -24.68 5.05
CA LEU A 257 36.80 -23.83 6.16
C LEU A 257 35.76 -23.80 7.29
N ARG A 258 34.46 -23.79 6.96
CA ARG A 258 33.39 -23.84 7.95
C ARG A 258 33.37 -25.16 8.73
N THR A 259 33.59 -26.27 8.03
CA THR A 259 33.58 -27.60 8.65
C THR A 259 34.89 -27.95 9.37
N ARG A 260 36.04 -27.52 8.85
CA ARG A 260 37.37 -27.85 9.37
C ARG A 260 38.39 -26.71 9.18
N PRO A 261 38.25 -25.58 9.89
CA PRO A 261 39.08 -24.39 9.67
C PRO A 261 40.58 -24.67 9.84
N ALA A 262 40.96 -25.34 10.94
CA ALA A 262 42.35 -25.70 11.21
C ALA A 262 43.00 -26.58 10.13
N ALA A 263 42.22 -27.45 9.47
CA ALA A 263 42.76 -28.33 8.43
C ALA A 263 42.98 -27.60 7.10
N MET A 264 42.27 -26.50 6.87
CA MET A 264 42.30 -25.71 5.63
C MET A 264 43.07 -24.39 5.78
N GLY A 265 43.80 -24.21 6.90
CA GLY A 265 44.51 -22.97 7.20
C GLY A 265 45.61 -22.60 6.19
N GLY A 266 46.23 -23.60 5.54
CA GLY A 266 47.20 -23.38 4.47
C GLY A 266 46.54 -22.81 3.21
N GLU A 267 45.39 -23.36 2.83
CA GLU A 267 44.57 -22.95 1.70
C GLU A 267 43.98 -21.55 1.92
N ALA A 268 43.48 -21.26 3.13
CA ALA A 268 43.00 -19.93 3.49
C ALA A 268 44.11 -18.88 3.35
N ARG A 269 45.32 -19.18 3.84
CA ARG A 269 46.48 -18.30 3.71
C ARG A 269 46.84 -18.05 2.25
N LYS A 270 46.85 -19.11 1.43
CA LYS A 270 47.15 -19.01 0.01
C LYS A 270 46.08 -18.19 -0.73
N ALA A 271 44.80 -18.42 -0.42
CA ALA A 271 43.67 -17.71 -1.01
C ALA A 271 43.74 -16.20 -0.71
N LEU A 272 43.96 -15.81 0.55
CA LEU A 272 44.11 -14.40 0.94
C LEU A 272 45.35 -13.73 0.32
N ALA A 273 46.46 -14.45 0.20
CA ALA A 273 47.72 -13.90 -0.31
C ALA A 273 47.73 -13.69 -1.83
N SER A 274 47.23 -14.67 -2.59
CA SER A 274 47.37 -14.68 -4.07
C SER A 274 46.22 -15.35 -4.81
N GLY A 275 45.12 -15.69 -4.12
CA GLY A 275 43.92 -16.22 -4.77
C GLY A 275 43.11 -15.14 -5.51
N PRO A 276 42.23 -15.55 -6.44
CA PRO A 276 41.23 -14.66 -7.03
C PRO A 276 40.21 -14.22 -5.97
N ASP A 277 39.49 -13.14 -6.26
CA ASP A 277 38.59 -12.47 -5.32
C ASP A 277 37.51 -13.41 -4.76
N ALA A 278 36.99 -14.36 -5.55
CA ALA A 278 36.02 -15.34 -5.09
C ALA A 278 36.57 -16.24 -3.96
N LEU A 279 37.85 -16.64 -4.04
CA LEU A 279 38.48 -17.43 -2.97
C LEU A 279 38.81 -16.57 -1.75
N ARG A 280 39.17 -15.29 -1.94
CA ARG A 280 39.38 -14.36 -0.82
C ARG A 280 38.08 -14.14 -0.05
N MET A 281 36.98 -13.93 -0.78
CA MET A 281 35.64 -13.81 -0.20
C MET A 281 35.22 -15.07 0.54
N ALA A 282 35.50 -16.26 0.02
CA ALA A 282 35.20 -17.51 0.71
C ALA A 282 35.88 -17.60 2.09
N VAL A 283 37.11 -17.08 2.23
CA VAL A 283 37.81 -17.05 3.53
C VAL A 283 37.22 -16.00 4.47
N ILE A 284 36.91 -14.80 3.96
CA ILE A 284 36.29 -13.72 4.73
C ILE A 284 34.94 -14.16 5.28
N GLU A 285 34.10 -14.76 4.43
CA GLU A 285 32.79 -15.29 4.78
C GLU A 285 32.90 -16.45 5.78
N ALA A 286 33.87 -17.35 5.61
CA ALA A 286 34.10 -18.42 6.57
C ALA A 286 34.47 -17.86 7.95
N ALA A 287 35.32 -16.83 8.01
CA ALA A 287 35.68 -16.16 9.26
C ALA A 287 34.45 -15.56 9.96
N ALA A 288 33.60 -14.84 9.21
CA ALA A 288 32.35 -14.28 9.72
C ALA A 288 31.34 -15.34 10.21
N GLN A 289 31.19 -16.46 9.48
CA GLN A 289 30.21 -17.50 9.85
C GLN A 289 30.64 -18.37 11.03
N THR A 290 31.96 -18.46 11.29
CA THR A 290 32.49 -19.38 12.31
C THR A 290 33.01 -18.70 13.56
N GLY A 291 33.38 -17.41 13.48
CA GLY A 291 34.11 -16.74 14.55
C GLY A 291 35.45 -17.38 14.88
N ASP A 292 36.03 -18.19 13.97
CA ASP A 292 37.30 -18.87 14.22
C ASP A 292 38.44 -17.85 14.35
N ALA A 293 39.05 -17.79 15.53
CA ALA A 293 40.07 -16.78 15.86
C ALA A 293 41.28 -16.80 14.90
N GLU A 294 41.67 -17.97 14.38
CA GLU A 294 42.78 -18.06 13.43
C GLU A 294 42.38 -17.49 12.06
N LEU A 295 41.17 -17.76 11.59
CA LEU A 295 40.64 -17.17 10.36
C LEU A 295 40.46 -15.66 10.48
N ILE A 296 39.89 -15.18 11.59
CA ILE A 296 39.73 -13.74 11.89
C ILE A 296 41.08 -13.03 11.88
N SER A 297 42.07 -13.57 12.59
CA SER A 297 43.43 -13.03 12.59
C SER A 297 44.05 -13.02 11.18
N ARG A 298 43.80 -14.06 10.36
CA ARG A 298 44.27 -14.10 8.97
C ARG A 298 43.63 -13.03 8.10
N VAL A 299 42.33 -12.80 8.25
CA VAL A 299 41.60 -11.74 7.54
C VAL A 299 42.15 -10.36 7.95
N GLY A 300 42.32 -10.12 9.25
CA GLY A 300 42.92 -8.88 9.77
C GLY A 300 44.34 -8.63 9.23
N ASN A 301 45.17 -9.67 9.18
CA ASN A 301 46.54 -9.58 8.64
C ASN A 301 46.60 -9.38 7.12
N ALA A 302 45.56 -9.75 6.38
CA ALA A 302 45.49 -9.57 4.93
C ALA A 302 44.84 -8.25 4.51
N LEU A 303 44.23 -7.53 5.46
CA LEU A 303 43.34 -6.40 5.21
C LEU A 303 43.96 -5.31 4.32
N ASP A 304 45.25 -5.00 4.46
CA ASP A 304 45.94 -3.98 3.66
C ASP A 304 46.20 -4.36 2.20
N ARG A 305 46.15 -5.66 1.87
CA ARG A 305 46.42 -6.21 0.52
C ARG A 305 45.15 -6.57 -0.24
N LEU A 306 43.98 -6.45 0.39
CA LEU A 306 42.70 -6.70 -0.23
C LEU A 306 42.28 -5.50 -1.09
N ALA A 307 41.54 -5.76 -2.17
CA ALA A 307 40.89 -4.69 -2.94
C ALA A 307 39.82 -3.98 -2.06
N PRO A 308 39.49 -2.70 -2.32
CA PRO A 308 38.59 -1.92 -1.47
C PRO A 308 37.23 -2.59 -1.17
N THR A 309 36.65 -3.26 -2.17
CA THR A 309 35.40 -4.02 -2.00
C THR A 309 35.54 -5.17 -1.00
N LEU A 310 36.64 -5.92 -1.09
CA LEU A 310 36.96 -7.01 -0.16
C LEU A 310 37.37 -6.49 1.23
N GLN A 311 38.00 -5.31 1.31
CA GLN A 311 38.33 -4.68 2.58
C GLN A 311 37.06 -4.33 3.37
N ILE A 312 36.02 -3.81 2.72
CA ILE A 312 34.73 -3.52 3.39
C ILE A 312 34.08 -4.80 3.92
N GLN A 313 34.13 -5.89 3.14
CA GLN A 313 33.60 -7.19 3.57
C GLN A 313 34.42 -7.76 4.75
N ALA A 314 35.74 -7.67 4.68
CA ALA A 314 36.63 -8.06 5.76
C ALA A 314 36.38 -7.23 7.03
N LEU A 315 36.19 -5.90 6.90
CA LEU A 315 35.85 -5.02 8.02
C LEU A 315 34.52 -5.39 8.66
N THR A 316 33.55 -5.82 7.86
CA THR A 316 32.26 -6.32 8.37
C THR A 316 32.46 -7.57 9.22
N ALA A 317 33.20 -8.56 8.71
CA ALA A 317 33.54 -9.77 9.47
C ALA A 317 34.31 -9.45 10.77
N LEU A 318 35.29 -8.53 10.70
CA LEU A 318 36.07 -8.10 11.86
C LEU A 318 35.26 -7.30 12.87
N ARG A 319 34.26 -6.52 12.43
CA ARG A 319 33.38 -5.78 13.34
C ARG A 319 32.56 -6.74 14.19
N ASP A 320 32.07 -7.80 13.57
CA ASP A 320 31.12 -8.72 14.19
C ASP A 320 31.84 -9.77 15.05
N GLU A 321 33.00 -10.27 14.61
CA GLU A 321 33.72 -11.39 15.25
C GLU A 321 35.17 -11.06 15.68
N GLY A 322 35.68 -9.87 15.35
CA GLY A 322 37.06 -9.47 15.62
C GLY A 322 37.32 -9.01 17.06
N THR A 323 38.61 -8.83 17.38
CA THR A 323 39.05 -8.43 18.72
C THR A 323 39.97 -7.21 18.68
N ALA A 324 40.42 -6.77 19.85
CA ALA A 324 41.39 -5.69 19.96
C ALA A 324 42.73 -5.98 19.26
N GLU A 325 43.05 -7.24 18.95
CA GLU A 325 44.25 -7.63 18.21
C GLU A 325 44.24 -7.07 16.77
N GLU A 326 43.08 -7.05 16.12
CA GLU A 326 42.92 -6.56 14.75
C GLU A 326 42.75 -5.05 14.65
N ALA A 327 42.46 -4.36 15.76
CA ALA A 327 42.20 -2.92 15.80
C ALA A 327 43.33 -2.09 15.17
N GLY A 328 44.59 -2.50 15.38
CA GLY A 328 45.76 -1.83 14.80
C GLY A 328 45.81 -1.90 13.26
N ALA A 329 45.35 -3.01 12.67
CA ALA A 329 45.27 -3.16 11.22
C ALA A 329 44.13 -2.30 10.65
N VAL A 330 42.95 -2.34 11.29
CA VAL A 330 41.78 -1.53 10.91
C VAL A 330 42.11 -0.03 10.98
N ALA A 331 42.80 0.41 12.04
CA ALA A 331 43.12 1.81 12.25
C ALA A 331 43.99 2.42 11.13
N LYS A 332 44.74 1.62 10.37
CA LYS A 332 45.52 2.12 9.21
C LYS A 332 44.61 2.63 8.09
N LEU A 333 43.41 2.06 7.95
CA LEU A 333 42.45 2.42 6.91
C LEU A 333 41.71 3.73 7.18
N LEU A 334 41.84 4.32 8.37
CA LEU A 334 41.26 5.64 8.64
C LEU A 334 41.86 6.76 7.79
N SER A 335 43.05 6.54 7.22
CA SER A 335 43.78 7.51 6.39
C SER A 335 43.57 7.31 4.89
N THR A 336 42.66 6.43 4.48
CA THR A 336 42.34 6.23 3.05
C THR A 336 41.51 7.39 2.50
N ASP A 337 41.70 7.70 1.21
CA ASP A 337 40.90 8.70 0.49
C ASP A 337 39.48 8.19 0.18
N ASP A 338 39.29 6.86 0.13
CA ASP A 338 37.97 6.24 -0.08
C ASP A 338 37.07 6.43 1.15
N GLU A 339 36.07 7.31 1.02
CA GLU A 339 35.14 7.66 2.09
C GLU A 339 34.38 6.45 2.64
N LYS A 340 33.92 5.53 1.78
CA LYS A 340 33.15 4.36 2.21
C LYS A 340 34.02 3.42 3.02
N LEU A 341 35.24 3.18 2.55
CA LEU A 341 36.20 2.33 3.25
C LEU A 341 36.63 2.96 4.59
N ARG A 342 36.88 4.28 4.60
CA ARG A 342 37.23 5.03 5.82
C ARG A 342 36.13 4.94 6.87
N ASN A 343 34.88 5.13 6.48
CA ASN A 343 33.73 5.04 7.38
C ASN A 343 33.54 3.61 7.90
N ALA A 344 33.63 2.59 7.04
CA ALA A 344 33.57 1.19 7.46
C ALA A 344 34.67 0.84 8.47
N ALA A 345 35.90 1.34 8.24
CA ALA A 345 37.01 1.14 9.17
C ALA A 345 36.77 1.85 10.52
N ALA A 346 36.22 3.07 10.50
CA ALA A 346 35.91 3.83 11.70
C ALA A 346 34.84 3.14 12.56
N VAL A 347 33.76 2.67 11.94
CA VAL A 347 32.69 1.92 12.62
C VAL A 347 33.23 0.60 13.18
N THR A 348 34.03 -0.13 12.40
CA THR A 348 34.68 -1.37 12.86
C THR A 348 35.57 -1.13 14.07
N LEU A 349 36.36 -0.05 14.06
CA LEU A 349 37.25 0.30 15.15
C LEU A 349 36.50 0.72 16.43
N CYS A 350 35.27 1.25 16.31
CA CYS A 350 34.40 1.48 17.47
C CYS A 350 33.91 0.16 18.11
N ALA A 351 33.78 -0.91 17.32
CA ALA A 351 33.33 -2.21 17.82
C ALA A 351 34.45 -2.99 18.52
N ILE A 352 35.63 -3.05 17.90
CA ILE A 352 36.74 -3.91 18.37
C ILE A 352 37.89 -3.14 19.06
N GLY A 353 37.93 -1.82 18.89
CA GLY A 353 39.01 -0.98 19.40
C GLY A 353 38.78 -0.45 20.81
N GLY A 354 39.85 0.07 21.42
CA GLY A 354 39.80 0.75 22.72
C GLY A 354 39.87 2.29 22.62
N ALA A 355 39.75 2.96 23.78
CA ALA A 355 39.79 4.42 23.91
C ALA A 355 41.03 5.10 23.30
N GLY A 356 42.15 4.36 23.13
CA GLY A 356 43.36 4.86 22.47
C GLY A 356 43.19 5.27 21.00
N HIS A 357 42.09 4.89 20.35
CA HIS A 357 41.78 5.29 18.97
C HIS A 357 40.83 6.50 18.88
N LEU A 358 40.30 6.96 20.01
CA LEU A 358 39.22 7.95 20.04
C LEU A 358 39.63 9.29 19.41
N ASP A 359 40.86 9.76 19.67
CA ASP A 359 41.35 11.01 19.08
C ASP A 359 41.33 10.96 17.55
N ARG A 360 41.68 9.81 16.96
CA ARG A 360 41.66 9.61 15.51
C ARG A 360 40.24 9.52 14.96
N LEU A 361 39.31 8.91 15.71
CA LEU A 361 37.90 8.77 15.32
C LEU A 361 37.15 10.11 15.40
N LEU A 362 37.43 10.93 16.42
CA LEU A 362 36.83 12.25 16.58
C LEU A 362 37.32 13.26 15.54
N ALA A 363 38.57 13.13 15.08
CA ALA A 363 39.13 13.98 14.02
C ALA A 363 38.60 13.68 12.61
N LEU A 364 37.84 12.59 12.42
CA LEU A 364 37.23 12.27 11.11
C LEU A 364 36.11 13.27 10.76
N PRO A 365 35.76 13.43 9.47
CA PRO A 365 34.58 14.18 9.07
C PRO A 365 33.30 13.68 9.76
N ASP A 366 32.35 14.59 9.97
CA ASP A 366 31.10 14.26 10.65
C ASP A 366 30.19 13.34 9.84
N GLY A 367 29.59 12.36 10.51
CA GLY A 367 28.82 11.30 9.88
C GLY A 367 27.95 10.55 10.90
N ALA A 368 26.67 10.38 10.56
CA ALA A 368 25.69 9.76 11.45
C ALA A 368 26.09 8.34 11.88
N GLU A 369 26.58 7.50 10.96
CA GLU A 369 27.00 6.12 11.25
C GLU A 369 28.16 6.06 12.26
N LEU A 370 29.14 6.95 12.12
CA LEU A 370 30.26 7.04 13.05
C LEU A 370 29.81 7.52 14.43
N ASN A 371 28.94 8.54 14.48
CA ASN A 371 28.41 9.07 15.74
C ASN A 371 27.62 7.99 16.49
N GLU A 372 26.79 7.22 15.80
CA GLU A 372 26.10 6.07 16.39
C GLU A 372 27.07 4.99 16.90
N ALA A 373 28.11 4.67 16.12
CA ALA A 373 29.10 3.68 16.52
C ALA A 373 29.87 4.13 17.77
N LEU A 374 30.27 5.40 17.85
CA LEU A 374 30.91 6.00 19.03
C LEU A 374 29.99 6.00 20.26
N MET A 375 28.69 6.22 20.08
CA MET A 375 27.71 6.11 21.17
C MET A 375 27.64 4.70 21.74
N ARG A 376 27.81 3.67 20.90
CA ARG A 376 27.77 2.24 21.29
C ARG A 376 29.13 1.67 21.72
N MET A 377 30.22 2.42 21.55
CA MET A 377 31.56 1.97 21.89
C MET A 377 31.66 1.65 23.39
N ASP A 378 31.86 0.37 23.72
CA ASP A 378 31.92 -0.14 25.09
C ASP A 378 33.36 -0.52 25.47
N ALA A 379 34.22 0.49 25.58
CA ALA A 379 35.61 0.32 26.00
C ALA A 379 35.91 1.13 27.27
N PRO A 380 36.72 0.60 28.21
CA PRO A 380 37.11 1.34 29.40
C PRO A 380 37.78 2.69 29.06
N GLY A 381 37.34 3.75 29.72
CA GLY A 381 37.92 5.09 29.59
C GLY A 381 37.37 5.96 28.44
N VAL A 382 36.42 5.47 27.63
CA VAL A 382 35.81 6.24 26.53
C VAL A 382 35.12 7.51 27.04
N ASP A 383 34.27 7.41 28.07
CA ASP A 383 33.56 8.59 28.60
C ASP A 383 34.51 9.64 29.18
N ALA A 384 35.60 9.22 29.83
CA ALA A 384 36.61 10.12 30.36
C ALA A 384 37.36 10.84 29.23
N ALA A 385 37.71 10.12 28.16
CA ALA A 385 38.37 10.69 27.00
C ALA A 385 37.47 11.66 26.21
N LEU A 386 36.18 11.32 26.05
CA LEU A 386 35.19 12.23 25.46
C LEU A 386 35.01 13.51 26.30
N LYS A 387 34.96 13.40 27.63
CA LYS A 387 34.86 14.56 28.53
C LYS A 387 36.08 15.47 28.43
N ARG A 388 37.28 14.90 28.37
CA ARG A 388 38.52 15.67 28.11
C ARG A 388 38.43 16.45 26.79
N LYS A 389 37.88 15.82 25.75
CA LYS A 389 37.69 16.46 24.44
C LYS A 389 36.71 17.62 24.43
N LEU A 390 35.79 17.71 25.40
CA LEU A 390 34.96 18.91 25.58
C LEU A 390 35.79 20.14 25.99
N GLU A 391 36.93 19.92 26.66
CA GLU A 391 37.81 20.96 27.20
C GLU A 391 38.94 21.34 26.22
N ASP A 392 39.60 20.34 25.61
CA ASP A 392 40.82 20.53 24.81
C ASP A 392 40.67 20.31 23.29
N GLY A 393 39.47 19.94 22.83
CA GLY A 393 39.20 19.66 21.42
C GLY A 393 39.02 20.91 20.55
N THR A 394 39.18 20.73 19.24
CA THR A 394 38.72 21.69 18.22
C THR A 394 37.18 21.85 18.27
N PRO A 395 36.60 22.91 17.69
CA PRO A 395 35.15 23.09 17.67
C PRO A 395 34.37 21.87 17.13
N ASP A 396 34.86 21.25 16.05
CA ASP A 396 34.24 20.06 15.47
C ASP A 396 34.36 18.81 16.37
N GLU A 397 35.53 18.61 17.00
CA GLU A 397 35.71 17.52 17.98
C GLU A 397 34.84 17.72 19.22
N ARG A 398 34.73 18.96 19.72
CA ARG A 398 33.87 19.33 20.85
C ARG A 398 32.40 19.10 20.49
N ALA A 399 31.96 19.55 19.32
CA ALA A 399 30.60 19.33 18.82
C ALA A 399 30.28 17.83 18.75
N ARG A 400 31.15 17.00 18.18
CA ARG A 400 30.95 15.54 18.16
C ARG A 400 30.96 14.93 19.56
N ALA A 401 31.87 15.35 20.43
CA ALA A 401 31.91 14.87 21.81
C ALA A 401 30.60 15.18 22.56
N ILE A 402 30.00 16.35 22.35
CA ILE A 402 28.68 16.71 22.89
C ILE A 402 27.61 15.75 22.38
N THR A 403 27.54 15.54 21.06
CA THR A 403 26.58 14.62 20.45
C THR A 403 26.70 13.21 21.02
N VAL A 404 27.92 12.67 21.07
CA VAL A 404 28.18 11.31 21.57
C VAL A 404 27.89 11.18 23.07
N LEU A 405 28.36 12.12 23.91
CA LEU A 405 28.11 12.09 25.35
C LEU A 405 26.63 12.26 25.70
N ALA A 406 25.90 13.11 24.95
CA ALA A 406 24.46 13.24 25.11
C ALA A 406 23.72 11.94 24.77
N GLY A 407 24.07 11.29 23.65
CA GLY A 407 23.53 9.98 23.28
C GLY A 407 23.82 8.89 24.32
N ARG A 408 24.98 9.00 24.99
CA ARG A 408 25.39 8.14 26.11
C ARG A 408 24.83 8.56 27.48
N ARG A 409 23.99 9.60 27.53
CA ARG A 409 23.37 10.16 28.75
C ARG A 409 24.38 10.63 29.80
N GLN A 410 25.53 11.14 29.34
CA GLN A 410 26.62 11.65 30.17
C GLN A 410 26.60 13.18 30.36
N LEU A 411 25.67 13.89 29.69
CA LEU A 411 25.43 15.32 29.84
C LEU A 411 23.99 15.57 30.29
N ASP A 412 23.81 16.49 31.22
CA ASP A 412 22.49 16.93 31.68
C ASP A 412 22.02 18.20 30.94
N VAL A 413 20.74 18.55 31.11
CA VAL A 413 20.14 19.69 30.41
C VAL A 413 20.84 21.03 30.76
N PRO A 414 21.21 21.32 32.02
CA PRO A 414 22.01 22.51 32.32
C PRO A 414 23.32 22.60 31.54
N ALA A 415 24.13 21.54 31.52
CA ALA A 415 25.38 21.53 30.76
C ALA A 415 25.14 21.74 29.26
N LEU A 416 24.09 21.13 28.70
CA LEU A 416 23.73 21.32 27.31
C LEU A 416 23.26 22.75 26.99
N LEU A 417 22.59 23.44 27.92
CA LEU A 417 22.24 24.85 27.75
C LEU A 417 23.47 25.75 27.79
N ASP A 418 24.46 25.44 28.62
CA ASP A 418 25.73 26.15 28.65
C ASP A 418 26.47 26.00 27.31
N TYR A 419 26.52 24.80 26.74
CA TYR A 419 27.09 24.59 25.39
C TYR A 419 26.26 25.20 24.27
N ALA A 420 24.94 25.26 24.39
CA ALA A 420 24.08 25.96 23.44
C ALA A 420 24.31 27.48 23.45
N ALA A 421 24.89 28.02 24.52
CA ALA A 421 25.30 29.41 24.65
C ALA A 421 26.73 29.68 24.15
N ASP A 422 27.46 28.64 23.70
CA ASP A 422 28.82 28.79 23.16
C ASP A 422 28.80 29.71 21.93
N GLY A 423 29.85 30.50 21.76
CA GLY A 423 29.99 31.42 20.64
C GLY A 423 30.31 30.70 19.32
N ASP A 424 30.73 29.43 19.40
CA ASP A 424 30.93 28.60 18.22
C ASP A 424 29.63 27.93 17.77
N ASP A 425 29.32 28.19 16.50
CA ASP A 425 28.11 27.77 15.82
C ASP A 425 27.95 26.24 15.73
N ALA A 426 29.04 25.48 15.60
CA ALA A 426 29.00 24.02 15.53
C ALA A 426 28.68 23.41 16.90
N ILE A 427 29.29 23.95 17.95
CA ILE A 427 29.06 23.55 19.34
C ILE A 427 27.61 23.85 19.75
N ALA A 428 27.14 25.07 19.48
CA ALA A 428 25.78 25.48 19.81
C ALA A 428 24.73 24.59 19.13
N ARG A 429 24.93 24.25 17.85
CA ARG A 429 24.05 23.33 17.11
C ARG A 429 24.06 21.92 17.68
N ALA A 430 25.24 21.35 17.96
CA ALA A 430 25.34 20.01 18.52
C ALA A 430 24.65 19.90 19.89
N ALA A 431 24.83 20.91 20.74
CA ALA A 431 24.17 20.99 22.04
C ALA A 431 22.64 21.13 21.91
N ALA A 432 22.17 21.92 20.96
CA ALA A 432 20.74 22.07 20.68
C ALA A 432 20.08 20.77 20.18
N ASP A 433 20.77 20.04 19.31
CA ASP A 433 20.29 18.73 18.84
C ASP A 433 20.29 17.70 19.96
N ALA A 434 21.30 17.72 20.84
CA ALA A 434 21.32 16.92 22.05
C ALA A 434 20.18 17.28 23.02
N LEU A 435 19.84 18.57 23.18
CA LEU A 435 18.72 19.02 24.00
C LEU A 435 17.39 18.42 23.55
N LYS A 436 17.15 18.26 22.24
CA LYS A 436 15.92 17.63 21.73
C LYS A 436 15.73 16.20 22.24
N GLN A 437 16.83 15.48 22.47
CA GLN A 437 16.82 14.09 22.91
C GLN A 437 16.82 13.97 24.44
N ALA A 438 17.53 14.87 25.13
CA ALA A 438 17.73 14.81 26.58
C ALA A 438 16.63 15.53 27.38
N ALA A 439 16.02 16.59 26.83
CA ALA A 439 15.07 17.42 27.56
C ALA A 439 13.75 16.72 27.85
N THR A 440 13.20 16.97 29.03
CA THR A 440 11.91 16.43 29.46
C THR A 440 10.92 17.56 29.77
N SER A 441 9.68 17.17 30.13
CA SER A 441 8.66 18.13 30.58
C SER A 441 9.09 18.98 31.79
N LYS A 442 10.08 18.52 32.58
CA LYS A 442 10.63 19.27 33.72
C LYS A 442 11.53 20.43 33.30
N ASP A 443 12.00 20.44 32.06
CA ASP A 443 13.02 21.37 31.57
C ASP A 443 12.44 22.52 30.75
N VAL A 444 11.14 22.49 30.46
CA VAL A 444 10.40 23.49 29.67
C VAL A 444 10.67 24.92 30.14
N SER A 445 10.57 25.20 31.44
CA SER A 445 10.82 26.54 31.97
C SER A 445 12.27 26.99 31.79
N ARG A 446 13.24 26.07 31.91
CA ARG A 446 14.67 26.40 31.73
C ARG A 446 14.98 26.70 30.28
N ILE A 447 14.50 25.86 29.37
CA ILE A 447 14.71 26.01 27.93
C ILE A 447 14.01 27.28 27.42
N ALA A 448 12.77 27.53 27.86
CA ALA A 448 12.05 28.75 27.50
C ALA A 448 12.72 30.02 28.07
N GLY A 449 13.21 29.96 29.30
CA GLY A 449 13.99 31.04 29.91
C GLY A 449 15.27 31.33 29.13
N PHE A 450 16.03 30.30 28.75
CA PHE A 450 17.22 30.44 27.91
C PHE A 450 16.89 31.03 26.53
N MET A 451 15.85 30.51 25.87
CA MET A 451 15.38 30.99 24.57
C MET A 451 15.04 32.49 24.58
N VAL A 452 14.43 32.98 25.66
CA VAL A 452 14.06 34.40 25.81
C VAL A 452 15.24 35.23 26.32
N GLY A 453 16.16 34.65 27.08
CA GLY A 453 17.29 35.35 27.70
C GLY A 453 18.52 35.50 26.81
N THR A 454 18.74 34.58 25.86
CA THR A 454 19.94 34.62 25.00
C THR A 454 19.88 35.74 23.97
N ASP A 455 21.04 36.35 23.72
CA ASP A 455 21.23 37.34 22.64
C ASP A 455 21.66 36.65 21.33
N HIS A 456 22.06 35.37 21.38
CA HIS A 456 22.47 34.63 20.20
C HIS A 456 21.26 34.13 19.40
N ALA A 457 21.07 34.74 18.24
CA ALA A 457 19.98 34.49 17.31
C ALA A 457 19.74 33.01 16.99
N SER A 458 20.81 32.26 16.69
CA SER A 458 20.72 30.84 16.32
C SER A 458 20.38 30.00 17.56
N ALA A 459 21.02 30.28 18.70
CA ALA A 459 20.78 29.55 19.94
C ALA A 459 19.32 29.67 20.42
N ALA A 460 18.71 30.84 20.24
CA ALA A 460 17.29 31.05 20.54
C ALA A 460 16.37 30.20 19.63
N GLN A 461 16.68 30.11 18.33
CA GLN A 461 15.93 29.27 17.38
C GLN A 461 16.11 27.77 17.68
N ASP A 462 17.32 27.41 18.06
CA ASP A 462 17.69 26.06 18.45
C ASP A 462 16.98 25.60 19.72
N ALA A 463 16.94 26.46 20.75
CA ALA A 463 16.17 26.24 21.96
C ALA A 463 14.67 26.14 21.68
N LEU A 464 14.13 26.96 20.75
CA LEU A 464 12.75 26.83 20.28
C LEU A 464 12.49 25.44 19.70
N ARG A 465 13.39 24.92 18.84
CA ARG A 465 13.24 23.58 18.26
C ARG A 465 13.23 22.47 19.32
N ALA A 466 14.09 22.56 20.33
CA ALA A 466 14.09 21.63 21.46
C ALA A 466 12.80 21.73 22.29
N LEU A 467 12.36 22.94 22.59
CA LEU A 467 11.12 23.20 23.33
C LEU A 467 9.89 22.63 22.60
N ILE A 468 9.81 22.82 21.28
CA ILE A 468 8.75 22.27 20.43
C ILE A 468 8.72 20.75 20.49
N ALA A 469 9.88 20.08 20.42
CA ALA A 469 9.96 18.62 20.51
C ALA A 469 9.39 18.10 21.84
N VAL A 470 9.71 18.77 22.96
CA VAL A 470 9.17 18.43 24.28
C VAL A 470 7.65 18.66 24.36
N ILE A 471 7.15 19.76 23.79
CA ILE A 471 5.71 20.09 23.75
C ILE A 471 4.95 19.06 22.90
N ASP A 472 5.50 18.65 21.75
CA ASP A 472 4.86 17.69 20.86
C ASP A 472 4.72 16.30 21.49
N ALA A 473 5.73 15.88 22.26
CA ALA A 473 5.77 14.59 22.93
C ALA A 473 4.87 14.51 24.18
N ALA A 474 4.34 15.64 24.68
CA ALA A 474 3.59 15.66 25.93
C ALA A 474 2.09 15.39 25.77
N HIS A 475 1.54 14.67 26.74
CA HIS A 475 0.10 14.43 26.87
C HIS A 475 -0.67 15.67 27.35
N ASP A 476 -0.15 16.39 28.36
CA ASP A 476 -0.79 17.59 28.92
C ASP A 476 -0.17 18.87 28.35
N LYS A 477 -0.70 19.29 27.20
CA LYS A 477 -0.28 20.53 26.53
C LYS A 477 -0.80 21.80 27.21
N ASN A 478 -1.86 21.71 28.02
CA ASN A 478 -2.42 22.86 28.75
C ASN A 478 -1.43 23.38 29.78
N ARG A 479 -0.82 22.47 30.55
CA ARG A 479 0.21 22.84 31.53
C ARG A 479 1.35 23.65 30.91
N PHE A 480 1.79 23.29 29.70
CA PHE A 480 2.85 24.04 29.02
C PHE A 480 2.38 25.41 28.53
N ALA A 481 1.14 25.53 28.06
CA ALA A 481 0.57 26.84 27.75
C ALA A 481 0.57 27.75 28.99
N GLU A 482 0.19 27.23 30.15
CA GLU A 482 0.21 27.95 31.43
C GLU A 482 1.62 28.35 31.86
N MET A 483 2.63 27.50 31.63
CA MET A 483 4.03 27.79 31.94
C MET A 483 4.65 28.84 31.01
N LEU A 484 4.28 28.84 29.72
CA LEU A 484 4.87 29.72 28.71
C LEU A 484 4.20 31.09 28.61
N THR A 485 2.90 31.18 28.90
CA THR A 485 2.13 32.42 28.78
C THR A 485 2.70 33.58 29.62
N PRO A 486 3.12 33.39 30.89
CA PRO A 486 3.71 34.47 31.69
C PRO A 486 4.98 35.09 31.06
N LEU A 487 5.76 34.28 30.32
CA LEU A 487 7.01 34.74 29.69
C LEU A 487 6.77 35.74 28.54
N LEU A 488 5.54 35.87 28.03
CA LEU A 488 5.21 36.88 27.01
C LEU A 488 5.40 38.31 27.54
N SER A 489 5.16 38.52 28.83
CA SER A 489 5.38 39.81 29.50
C SER A 489 6.86 40.08 29.72
N ASP A 490 7.65 39.03 29.99
CA ASP A 490 9.10 39.12 30.23
C ASP A 490 9.90 39.27 28.92
N ALA A 491 9.32 38.88 27.78
CA ALA A 491 9.93 39.01 26.47
C ALA A 491 9.97 40.49 26.03
N SER A 492 11.10 41.14 26.27
CA SER A 492 11.32 42.58 26.03
C SER A 492 11.33 43.01 24.56
N THR A 493 11.49 42.09 23.61
CA THR A 493 11.57 42.40 22.18
C THR A 493 10.51 41.68 21.35
N PRO A 494 10.02 42.29 20.24
CA PRO A 494 9.07 41.64 19.33
C PRO A 494 9.58 40.28 18.81
N ARG A 495 10.90 40.18 18.57
CA ARG A 495 11.55 38.93 18.16
C ARG A 495 11.40 37.81 19.20
N ARG A 496 11.59 38.11 20.49
CA ARG A 496 11.45 37.14 21.57
C ARG A 496 9.98 36.71 21.74
N LYS A 497 9.05 37.66 21.64
CA LYS A 497 7.60 37.38 21.63
C LYS A 497 7.20 36.45 20.48
N ALA A 498 7.77 36.66 19.28
CA ALA A 498 7.51 35.80 18.12
C ALA A 498 7.98 34.34 18.31
N LEU A 499 9.05 34.09 19.07
CA LEU A 499 9.48 32.72 19.42
C LEU A 499 8.50 32.07 20.39
N LEU A 500 8.04 32.81 21.40
CA LEU A 500 7.04 32.33 22.35
C LEU A 500 5.70 32.03 21.68
N PHE A 501 5.24 32.86 20.73
CA PHE A 501 4.03 32.57 19.96
C PHE A 501 4.17 31.25 19.18
N GLN A 502 5.34 30.97 18.60
CA GLN A 502 5.59 29.70 17.92
C GLN A 502 5.56 28.51 18.89
N ALA A 503 6.13 28.64 20.10
CA ALA A 503 6.05 27.60 21.12
C ALA A 503 4.59 27.37 21.60
N LEU A 504 3.86 28.45 21.89
CA LEU A 504 2.45 28.41 22.29
C LEU A 504 1.56 27.77 21.24
N MET A 505 1.79 28.06 19.95
CA MET A 505 1.09 27.43 18.82
C MET A 505 1.11 25.90 18.90
N ARG A 506 2.26 25.32 19.28
CA ARG A 506 2.42 23.86 19.33
C ARG A 506 1.62 23.18 20.43
N THR A 507 1.21 23.94 21.46
CA THR A 507 0.28 23.44 22.48
C THR A 507 -1.13 23.27 21.89
N GLY A 508 -1.57 24.21 21.05
CA GLY A 508 -2.88 24.20 20.38
C GLY A 508 -4.08 24.38 21.31
N THR A 509 -3.87 24.89 22.52
CA THR A 509 -4.88 24.96 23.59
C THR A 509 -5.59 26.30 23.65
N ASP A 510 -6.75 26.36 24.32
CA ASP A 510 -7.48 27.64 24.51
C ASP A 510 -6.67 28.63 25.37
N ALA A 511 -5.95 28.12 26.37
CA ALA A 511 -5.06 28.92 27.21
C ALA A 511 -3.95 29.62 26.39
N ALA A 512 -3.41 28.94 25.37
CA ALA A 512 -2.43 29.53 24.46
C ALA A 512 -3.07 30.39 23.36
N LEU A 513 -4.28 30.06 22.92
CA LEU A 513 -4.97 30.77 21.85
C LEU A 513 -5.32 32.20 22.25
N LYS A 514 -5.78 32.40 23.50
CA LYS A 514 -6.19 33.72 24.00
C LYS A 514 -5.11 34.81 23.86
N PRO A 515 -3.90 34.66 24.43
CA PRO A 515 -2.87 35.69 24.31
C PRO A 515 -2.39 35.88 22.86
N VAL A 516 -2.39 34.84 22.03
CA VAL A 516 -2.05 34.95 20.61
C VAL A 516 -3.13 35.71 19.83
N ALA A 517 -4.40 35.47 20.13
CA ALA A 517 -5.53 36.18 19.53
C ALA A 517 -5.55 37.66 19.93
N GLU A 518 -5.25 37.97 21.19
CA GLU A 518 -5.09 39.34 21.68
C GLU A 518 -3.93 40.05 20.96
N ALA A 519 -2.78 39.39 20.82
CA ALA A 519 -1.63 39.93 20.07
C ALA A 519 -1.94 40.16 18.58
N ALA A 520 -2.72 39.27 17.94
CA ALA A 520 -3.16 39.42 16.56
C ALA A 520 -4.12 40.61 16.32
N ARG A 521 -4.66 41.20 17.40
CA ARG A 521 -5.48 42.42 17.37
C ARG A 521 -4.72 43.67 17.83
N SER A 522 -3.43 43.55 18.12
CA SER A 522 -2.61 44.67 18.56
C SER A 522 -2.52 45.76 17.48
N ALA A 523 -2.50 47.02 17.91
CA ALA A 523 -2.21 48.14 17.01
C ALA A 523 -0.74 48.16 16.55
N GLU A 524 0.15 47.50 17.28
CA GLU A 524 1.59 47.42 16.97
C GLU A 524 1.86 46.33 15.92
N ALA A 525 2.25 46.74 14.71
CA ALA A 525 2.52 45.82 13.60
C ALA A 525 3.57 44.74 13.95
N GLU A 526 4.62 45.11 14.71
CA GLU A 526 5.70 44.20 15.11
C GLU A 526 5.25 43.06 16.03
N VAL A 527 4.11 43.23 16.73
CA VAL A 527 3.48 42.19 17.57
C VAL A 527 2.35 41.49 16.81
N ARG A 528 1.56 42.27 16.06
CA ARG A 528 0.41 41.79 15.28
C ARG A 528 0.80 40.80 14.20
N GLU A 529 1.82 41.10 13.39
CA GLU A 529 2.17 40.29 12.22
C GLU A 529 2.71 38.89 12.59
N PRO A 530 3.62 38.73 13.59
CA PRO A 530 4.01 37.40 14.04
C PRO A 530 2.85 36.59 14.63
N ALA A 531 1.94 37.23 15.37
CA ALA A 531 0.78 36.59 15.96
C ALA A 531 -0.21 36.10 14.88
N LEU A 532 -0.48 36.93 13.86
CA LEU A 532 -1.30 36.53 12.70
C LEU A 532 -0.66 35.34 11.96
N LYS A 533 0.65 35.39 11.69
CA LYS A 533 1.37 34.28 11.04
C LYS A 533 1.24 32.99 11.85
N VAL A 534 1.31 33.08 13.17
CA VAL A 534 1.14 31.94 14.07
C VAL A 534 -0.29 31.40 14.04
N LEU A 535 -1.29 32.28 14.09
CA LEU A 535 -2.70 31.90 14.06
C LEU A 535 -3.09 31.25 12.72
N HIS A 536 -2.54 31.72 11.60
CA HIS A 536 -2.71 31.09 10.29
C HIS A 536 -2.14 29.67 10.24
N ALA A 537 -1.17 29.34 11.09
CA ALA A 537 -0.57 28.01 11.22
C ALA A 537 -1.13 27.19 12.40
N TRP A 538 -2.16 27.70 13.10
CA TRP A 538 -2.69 27.04 14.30
C TRP A 538 -3.13 25.59 14.04
N PRO A 539 -2.87 24.65 14.97
CA PRO A 539 -3.02 23.23 14.68
C PRO A 539 -4.44 22.68 14.91
N ARG A 540 -5.27 23.34 15.73
CA ARG A 540 -6.55 22.80 16.23
C ARG A 540 -7.78 23.62 15.81
N PRO A 541 -8.97 22.99 15.68
CA PRO A 541 -10.19 23.68 15.27
C PRO A 541 -10.67 24.80 16.21
N ASN A 542 -10.23 24.84 17.46
CA ASN A 542 -10.59 25.88 18.43
C ASN A 542 -10.24 27.32 17.98
N ALA A 543 -9.34 27.49 16.99
CA ALA A 543 -9.04 28.80 16.41
C ALA A 543 -10.06 29.28 15.36
N LEU A 544 -11.01 28.45 14.92
CA LEU A 544 -12.01 28.80 13.89
C LEU A 544 -12.83 30.07 14.22
N PRO A 545 -13.32 30.27 15.45
CA PRO A 545 -14.03 31.51 15.82
C PRO A 545 -13.14 32.75 15.69
N VAL A 546 -11.89 32.67 16.17
CA VAL A 546 -10.94 33.80 16.14
C VAL A 546 -10.57 34.15 14.69
N LEU A 547 -10.35 33.14 13.85
CA LEU A 547 -10.06 33.36 12.42
C LEU A 547 -11.26 33.96 11.68
N SER A 548 -12.48 33.51 11.99
CA SER A 548 -13.70 34.12 11.45
C SER A 548 -13.82 35.58 11.86
N GLU A 549 -13.53 35.92 13.13
CA GLU A 549 -13.55 37.30 13.62
C GLU A 549 -12.54 38.19 12.87
N ILE A 550 -11.35 37.66 12.56
CA ILE A 550 -10.34 38.37 11.76
C ILE A 550 -10.82 38.59 10.32
N VAL A 551 -11.49 37.61 9.70
CA VAL A 551 -12.05 37.76 8.35
C VAL A 551 -13.15 38.84 8.33
N THR A 552 -14.01 38.86 9.35
CA THR A 552 -15.13 39.79 9.46
C THR A 552 -14.77 41.16 10.05
N ALA A 553 -13.52 41.36 10.48
CA ALA A 553 -13.13 42.59 11.14
C ALA A 553 -13.19 43.79 10.16
N PRO A 554 -13.73 44.96 10.57
CA PRO A 554 -13.89 46.13 9.68
C PRO A 554 -12.58 46.67 9.08
N TYR A 555 -11.45 46.36 9.71
CA TYR A 555 -10.11 46.76 9.32
C TYR A 555 -9.32 45.65 8.58
N SER A 556 -9.96 44.51 8.32
CA SER A 556 -9.32 43.37 7.66
C SER A 556 -9.14 43.65 6.18
N GLU A 557 -7.90 43.58 5.70
CA GLU A 557 -7.59 43.71 4.28
C GLU A 557 -7.44 42.33 3.62
N LEU A 558 -7.41 42.28 2.28
CA LEU A 558 -7.21 41.03 1.52
C LEU A 558 -5.96 40.23 1.97
N ARG A 559 -4.89 40.93 2.39
CA ARG A 559 -3.65 40.31 2.88
C ARG A 559 -3.84 39.54 4.20
N ASP A 560 -4.87 39.88 4.97
CA ASP A 560 -5.23 39.24 6.24
C ASP A 560 -6.35 38.21 6.03
N GLN A 561 -7.36 38.55 5.22
CA GLN A 561 -8.51 37.68 4.91
C GLN A 561 -8.11 36.38 4.19
N VAL A 562 -7.27 36.46 3.16
CA VAL A 562 -6.92 35.28 2.33
C VAL A 562 -6.18 34.21 3.14
N PRO A 563 -5.11 34.51 3.91
CA PRO A 563 -4.47 33.52 4.77
C PRO A 563 -5.38 32.99 5.88
N ALA A 564 -6.26 33.84 6.44
CA ALA A 564 -7.21 33.42 7.47
C ALA A 564 -8.23 32.40 6.94
N VAL A 565 -8.82 32.65 5.76
CA VAL A 565 -9.74 31.68 5.11
C VAL A 565 -9.04 30.36 4.77
N ARG A 566 -7.80 30.41 4.29
CA ARG A 566 -6.99 29.20 4.04
C ARG A 566 -6.70 28.43 5.33
N ALA A 567 -6.44 29.13 6.43
CA ALA A 567 -6.28 28.52 7.74
C ALA A 567 -7.58 27.87 8.22
N MET A 568 -8.73 28.56 8.05
CA MET A 568 -10.05 28.03 8.41
C MET A 568 -10.35 26.73 7.66
N THR A 569 -10.25 26.74 6.32
CA THR A 569 -10.52 25.55 5.49
C THR A 569 -9.64 24.35 5.85
N ARG A 570 -8.35 24.60 6.18
CA ARG A 570 -7.46 23.55 6.72
C ARG A 570 -7.96 23.00 8.05
N LEU A 571 -8.38 23.86 8.97
CA LEU A 571 -8.86 23.47 10.30
C LEU A 571 -10.21 22.76 10.25
N MET A 572 -11.11 23.14 9.35
CA MET A 572 -12.37 22.44 9.10
C MET A 572 -12.13 20.98 8.72
N GLY A 573 -11.12 20.71 7.88
CA GLY A 573 -10.71 19.34 7.54
C GLY A 573 -10.10 18.54 8.70
N ARG A 574 -9.89 19.15 9.87
CA ARG A 574 -9.39 18.51 11.10
C ARG A 574 -10.45 18.43 12.20
N CYS A 575 -11.69 18.84 11.95
CA CYS A 575 -12.77 18.69 12.92
C CYS A 575 -13.15 17.22 13.05
N GLU A 576 -13.00 16.65 14.25
CA GLU A 576 -13.26 15.23 14.51
C GLU A 576 -14.63 15.06 15.17
N THR A 577 -15.00 15.98 16.07
CA THR A 577 -16.24 15.88 16.85
C THR A 577 -17.40 16.64 16.23
N GLY A 578 -18.64 16.21 16.51
CA GLY A 578 -19.84 16.93 16.05
C GLY A 578 -19.91 18.37 16.57
N ALA A 579 -19.37 18.66 17.75
CA ALA A 579 -19.30 20.02 18.28
C ALA A 579 -18.32 20.89 17.48
N GLU A 580 -17.13 20.38 17.16
CA GLU A 580 -16.16 21.09 16.31
C GLU A 580 -16.68 21.31 14.89
N LYS A 581 -17.39 20.32 14.33
CA LYS A 581 -17.98 20.44 12.99
C LYS A 581 -19.10 21.49 12.97
N ARG A 582 -19.94 21.60 14.00
CA ARG A 582 -20.94 22.69 14.10
C ARG A 582 -20.29 24.06 14.26
N MET A 583 -19.28 24.19 15.12
CA MET A 583 -18.50 25.42 15.24
C MET A 583 -17.84 25.81 13.90
N ALA A 584 -17.38 24.84 13.13
CA ALA A 584 -16.83 25.05 11.80
C ALA A 584 -17.88 25.57 10.81
N VAL A 585 -19.11 25.06 10.86
CA VAL A 585 -20.23 25.58 10.06
C VAL A 585 -20.50 27.05 10.41
N ASP A 586 -20.65 27.37 11.70
CA ASP A 586 -20.92 28.74 12.15
C ASP A 586 -19.82 29.73 11.72
N ALA A 587 -18.56 29.34 11.90
CA ALA A 587 -17.41 30.16 11.52
C ALA A 587 -17.32 30.34 9.99
N ALA A 588 -17.57 29.28 9.21
CA ALA A 588 -17.52 29.34 7.76
C ALA A 588 -18.65 30.20 7.17
N MET A 589 -19.87 30.10 7.70
CA MET A 589 -21.00 30.92 7.28
C MET A 589 -20.75 32.41 7.54
N LYS A 590 -20.27 32.77 8.73
CA LYS A 590 -19.88 34.15 9.05
C LYS A 590 -18.78 34.68 8.12
N ALA A 591 -17.79 33.86 7.80
CA ALA A 591 -16.74 34.26 6.86
C ALA A 591 -17.27 34.42 5.43
N LEU A 592 -18.20 33.57 4.96
CA LEU A 592 -18.79 33.66 3.62
C LEU A 592 -19.54 34.98 3.38
N GLU A 593 -20.08 35.61 4.43
CA GLU A 593 -20.73 36.92 4.36
C GLU A 593 -19.74 38.07 4.11
N ALA A 594 -18.51 37.96 4.60
CA ALA A 594 -17.50 39.01 4.54
C ALA A 594 -16.45 38.84 3.43
N VAL A 595 -16.25 37.61 2.94
CA VAL A 595 -15.25 37.32 1.90
C VAL A 595 -15.74 37.85 0.55
N GLU A 596 -14.99 38.74 -0.07
CA GLU A 596 -15.34 39.29 -1.39
C GLU A 596 -14.90 38.39 -2.55
N ARG A 597 -13.79 37.67 -2.38
CA ARG A 597 -13.15 36.89 -3.45
C ARG A 597 -13.83 35.55 -3.68
N GLU A 598 -14.23 35.30 -4.92
CA GLU A 598 -14.92 34.08 -5.32
C GLU A 598 -14.12 32.80 -5.06
N GLN A 599 -12.80 32.84 -5.25
CA GLN A 599 -11.92 31.70 -4.98
C GLN A 599 -11.99 31.27 -3.50
N GLU A 600 -11.89 32.22 -2.58
CA GLU A 600 -11.95 31.95 -1.14
C GLU A 600 -13.36 31.50 -0.70
N LYS A 601 -14.43 32.02 -1.32
CA LYS A 601 -15.79 31.50 -1.14
C LYS A 601 -15.90 30.03 -1.53
N GLN A 602 -15.42 29.67 -2.72
CA GLN A 602 -15.43 28.29 -3.20
C GLN A 602 -14.62 27.36 -2.29
N MET A 603 -13.50 27.82 -1.74
CA MET A 603 -12.72 27.04 -0.76
C MET A 603 -13.52 26.75 0.52
N LEU A 604 -14.22 27.74 1.08
CA LEU A 604 -15.07 27.57 2.26
C LEU A 604 -16.25 26.63 1.97
N GLN A 605 -16.90 26.77 0.81
CA GLN A 605 -17.99 25.89 0.38
C GLN A 605 -17.52 24.43 0.21
N ALA A 606 -16.37 24.23 -0.44
CA ALA A 606 -15.79 22.90 -0.60
C ALA A 606 -15.38 22.29 0.75
N ALA A 607 -14.91 23.09 1.70
CA ALA A 607 -14.60 22.64 3.06
C ALA A 607 -15.87 22.27 3.84
N LEU A 608 -16.95 23.07 3.73
CA LEU A 608 -18.25 22.78 4.33
C LEU A 608 -18.79 21.41 3.89
N LYS A 609 -18.74 21.10 2.59
CA LYS A 609 -19.16 19.80 2.03
C LYS A 609 -18.47 18.60 2.68
N LYS A 610 -17.21 18.76 3.09
CA LYS A 610 -16.39 17.67 3.66
C LYS A 610 -16.65 17.42 5.15
N LEU A 611 -17.47 18.22 5.82
CA LEU A 611 -17.76 18.04 7.24
C LEU A 611 -18.72 16.86 7.51
N GLU A 612 -19.49 16.43 6.51
CA GLU A 612 -20.39 15.26 6.60
C GLU A 612 -21.35 15.30 7.80
N ILE A 613 -21.93 16.48 8.08
CA ILE A 613 -22.99 16.65 9.08
C ILE A 613 -24.23 17.30 8.44
N PRO A 614 -25.44 17.07 8.98
CA PRO A 614 -26.68 17.63 8.43
C PRO A 614 -26.64 19.15 8.27
N GLU A 615 -26.11 19.89 9.25
CA GLU A 615 -26.02 21.35 9.24
C GLU A 615 -25.10 21.85 8.12
N ALA A 616 -24.00 21.15 7.85
CA ALA A 616 -23.12 21.49 6.74
C ALA A 616 -23.75 21.17 5.38
N THR A 617 -24.54 20.10 5.30
CA THR A 617 -25.31 19.75 4.10
C THR A 617 -26.39 20.80 3.83
N LEU A 618 -27.10 21.23 4.86
CA LEU A 618 -28.09 22.31 4.77
C LEU A 618 -27.45 23.64 4.38
N ALA A 619 -26.31 23.99 4.98
CA ALA A 619 -25.56 25.18 4.61
C ALA A 619 -25.10 25.13 3.15
N VAL A 620 -24.62 23.97 2.67
CA VAL A 620 -24.24 23.78 1.26
C VAL A 620 -25.45 23.79 0.35
N GLU A 621 -26.56 23.16 0.72
CA GLU A 621 -27.81 23.18 -0.06
C GLU A 621 -28.43 24.58 -0.13
N GLU A 622 -28.29 25.39 0.92
CA GLU A 622 -28.64 26.81 0.95
C GLU A 622 -27.74 27.61 0.00
N ILE A 623 -26.46 27.25 -0.06
CA ILE A 623 -25.49 27.84 -0.99
C ILE A 623 -25.67 27.35 -2.45
N GLU A 624 -26.10 26.09 -2.68
CA GLU A 624 -26.10 25.40 -3.98
C GLU A 624 -27.50 25.16 -4.60
N GLY A 625 -28.57 25.30 -3.83
CA GLY A 625 -29.95 25.26 -4.32
C GLY A 625 -30.48 23.92 -4.87
N LYS A 626 -30.05 22.73 -4.39
CA LYS A 626 -30.45 21.41 -4.96
C LYS A 626 -31.29 20.52 -4.02
N ARG A 627 -32.56 20.25 -4.34
CA ARG A 627 -33.37 19.11 -3.83
C ARG A 627 -34.09 18.37 -4.98
N ARG A 628 -34.02 17.02 -5.00
CA ARG A 628 -34.46 16.09 -6.08
C ARG A 628 -35.98 16.01 -6.37
N GLY A 629 -36.36 16.23 -7.63
CA GLY A 629 -37.67 16.00 -8.28
C GLY A 629 -37.73 16.89 -9.55
N ARG A 630 -38.63 16.61 -10.50
CA ARG A 630 -38.70 17.41 -11.74
C ARG A 630 -39.47 18.70 -11.49
N TRP A 631 -38.79 19.83 -11.66
CA TRP A 631 -39.43 21.14 -11.76
C TRP A 631 -40.21 21.20 -13.07
N LEU A 632 -41.43 21.70 -13.01
CA LEU A 632 -42.34 21.71 -14.15
C LEU A 632 -42.18 23.00 -14.95
N ASP A 633 -42.21 22.88 -16.27
CA ASP A 633 -42.24 24.03 -17.17
C ASP A 633 -43.67 24.57 -17.22
N TRP A 634 -43.86 25.82 -16.82
CA TRP A 634 -45.18 26.42 -16.67
C TRP A 634 -45.46 27.45 -17.76
N GLU A 635 -46.71 27.47 -18.21
CA GLU A 635 -47.30 28.63 -18.86
C GLU A 635 -48.22 29.35 -17.87
N LEU A 636 -48.32 30.67 -17.99
CA LEU A 636 -49.16 31.48 -17.12
C LEU A 636 -50.20 32.28 -17.89
N SER A 637 -51.32 32.55 -17.23
CA SER A 637 -52.41 33.39 -17.71
C SER A 637 -52.97 34.22 -16.55
N GLY A 638 -53.20 35.50 -16.79
CA GLY A 638 -53.65 36.47 -15.78
C GLY A 638 -52.85 37.77 -15.82
N PRO A 639 -52.98 38.63 -14.78
CA PRO A 639 -53.78 38.42 -13.59
C PRO A 639 -55.29 38.56 -13.86
N TYR A 640 -56.11 37.99 -12.97
CA TYR A 640 -57.57 38.07 -12.97
C TYR A 640 -58.05 38.67 -11.65
N GLU A 641 -59.12 39.45 -11.65
CA GLU A 641 -59.62 40.17 -10.46
C GLU A 641 -61.16 39.97 -10.35
N ALA A 642 -61.66 39.78 -9.14
CA ALA A 642 -63.08 39.60 -8.81
C ALA A 642 -63.57 40.49 -7.66
N GLY A 643 -62.71 41.35 -7.10
CA GLY A 643 -63.09 42.27 -6.03
C GLY A 643 -63.11 41.63 -4.63
N GLY A 644 -62.32 40.58 -4.40
CA GLY A 644 -62.16 39.93 -3.09
C GLY A 644 -62.71 38.51 -2.98
N ASP A 645 -63.30 37.96 -4.06
CA ASP A 645 -63.78 36.57 -4.15
C ASP A 645 -63.04 35.78 -5.25
N GLU A 646 -61.74 36.08 -5.43
CA GLU A 646 -60.95 35.50 -6.50
C GLU A 646 -60.78 33.98 -6.39
N PHE A 647 -60.88 33.40 -5.19
CA PHE A 647 -60.72 31.97 -4.97
C PHE A 647 -61.86 31.16 -5.60
N ASP A 648 -63.11 31.55 -5.37
CA ASP A 648 -64.29 30.84 -5.89
C ASP A 648 -64.81 31.37 -7.22
N THR A 649 -64.43 32.58 -7.61
CA THR A 649 -64.76 33.10 -8.95
C THR A 649 -64.03 32.32 -10.03
N ALA A 650 -64.80 31.61 -10.87
CA ALA A 650 -64.26 30.94 -12.05
C ALA A 650 -63.93 31.97 -13.16
N PHE A 651 -62.67 32.00 -13.61
CA PHE A 651 -62.20 32.88 -14.69
C PHE A 651 -62.13 32.14 -16.04
N ALA A 652 -61.68 32.84 -17.09
CA ALA A 652 -61.57 32.29 -18.45
C ALA A 652 -60.83 30.93 -18.52
N PRO A 653 -59.74 30.69 -17.75
CA PRO A 653 -59.11 29.37 -17.71
C PRO A 653 -59.97 28.23 -17.14
N GLU A 654 -61.13 28.49 -16.53
CA GLU A 654 -62.02 27.44 -15.95
C GLU A 654 -63.27 27.16 -16.80
N LYS A 655 -63.60 27.98 -17.81
CA LYS A 655 -64.94 28.04 -18.46
C LYS A 655 -65.03 27.53 -19.92
N GLU A 656 -64.11 26.65 -20.35
CA GLU A 656 -63.93 26.15 -21.74
C GLU A 656 -63.24 27.08 -22.76
N ALA A 657 -62.66 26.45 -23.79
CA ALA A 657 -61.43 26.85 -24.47
C ALA A 657 -61.60 27.76 -25.70
N GLY A 658 -60.80 28.83 -25.74
CA GLY A 658 -60.57 29.59 -26.98
C GLY A 658 -60.02 31.00 -26.77
N ASN A 659 -60.24 31.61 -25.59
CA ASN A 659 -59.91 33.03 -25.37
C ASN A 659 -58.88 33.28 -24.25
N THR A 660 -58.32 32.22 -23.65
CA THR A 660 -57.29 32.36 -22.62
C THR A 660 -55.92 32.54 -23.28
N GLN A 661 -55.31 33.70 -23.07
CA GLN A 661 -53.94 33.96 -23.51
C GLN A 661 -52.97 33.34 -22.50
N TRP A 662 -52.20 32.37 -22.99
CA TRP A 662 -51.12 31.73 -22.25
C TRP A 662 -49.79 32.21 -22.77
N ARG A 663 -48.85 32.45 -21.87
CA ARG A 663 -47.45 32.68 -22.21
C ARG A 663 -46.55 31.80 -21.35
N PRO A 664 -45.38 31.38 -21.85
CA PRO A 664 -44.39 30.72 -21.00
C PRO A 664 -44.01 31.59 -19.81
N VAL A 665 -43.74 30.95 -18.68
CA VAL A 665 -42.98 31.54 -17.58
C VAL A 665 -41.56 31.80 -18.09
N THR A 666 -41.04 32.99 -17.83
CA THR A 666 -39.70 33.42 -18.24
C THR A 666 -38.88 33.81 -17.02
N ASP A 667 -37.57 34.03 -17.19
CA ASP A 667 -36.69 34.49 -16.11
C ASP A 667 -37.19 35.76 -15.39
N ARG A 668 -37.99 36.60 -16.08
CA ARG A 668 -38.60 37.80 -15.49
C ARG A 668 -39.65 37.48 -14.42
N ASP A 669 -40.28 36.32 -14.50
CA ASP A 669 -41.32 35.87 -13.57
C ASP A 669 -40.73 35.12 -12.35
N MET A 670 -39.44 34.78 -12.39
CA MET A 670 -38.77 33.98 -11.36
C MET A 670 -38.30 34.83 -10.19
N ASP A 671 -38.25 34.25 -9.00
CA ASP A 671 -37.66 34.88 -7.83
C ASP A 671 -36.13 34.96 -7.97
N ARG A 672 -35.55 36.11 -7.59
CA ARG A 672 -34.10 36.34 -7.73
C ARG A 672 -33.26 35.51 -6.77
N ALA A 673 -33.80 35.16 -5.61
CA ALA A 673 -33.11 34.38 -4.58
C ALA A 673 -33.38 32.87 -4.70
N ASN A 674 -34.47 32.47 -5.38
CA ASN A 674 -34.80 31.06 -5.62
C ASN A 674 -35.26 30.83 -7.08
N PRO A 675 -34.42 30.26 -7.96
CA PRO A 675 -34.71 30.12 -9.39
C PRO A 675 -35.77 29.06 -9.73
N TYR A 676 -36.35 28.39 -8.73
CA TYR A 676 -37.44 27.43 -8.91
C TYR A 676 -38.79 27.96 -8.38
N MET A 677 -38.78 29.16 -7.80
CA MET A 677 -39.97 29.84 -7.30
C MET A 677 -40.40 30.90 -8.30
N ILE A 678 -41.67 30.85 -8.70
CA ILE A 678 -42.27 31.90 -9.51
C ILE A 678 -42.74 32.98 -8.54
N ASN A 679 -42.28 34.21 -8.74
CA ASN A 679 -42.69 35.37 -7.96
C ASN A 679 -43.52 36.28 -8.87
N PHE A 680 -44.84 36.13 -8.75
CA PHE A 680 -45.79 36.86 -9.60
C PHE A 680 -45.74 38.37 -9.37
N MET A 681 -45.18 38.84 -8.25
CA MET A 681 -44.99 40.29 -8.03
C MET A 681 -43.98 40.91 -9.00
N ASN A 682 -43.11 40.12 -9.64
CA ASN A 682 -42.12 40.63 -10.58
C ASN A 682 -42.73 41.04 -11.93
N SER A 683 -43.83 40.39 -12.33
CA SER A 683 -44.48 40.63 -13.63
C SER A 683 -45.92 41.12 -13.53
N MET A 684 -46.62 40.85 -12.42
CA MET A 684 -48.04 41.12 -12.22
C MET A 684 -48.36 41.63 -10.79
N PRO A 685 -47.65 42.66 -10.27
CA PRO A 685 -47.78 43.10 -8.88
C PRO A 685 -49.17 43.63 -8.52
N GLY A 686 -49.69 43.23 -7.36
CA GLY A 686 -50.91 43.77 -6.76
C GLY A 686 -51.57 42.78 -5.79
N HIS A 687 -52.76 43.14 -5.29
CA HIS A 687 -53.53 42.36 -4.31
C HIS A 687 -54.91 41.98 -4.87
N ASN A 688 -55.62 41.07 -4.21
CA ASN A 688 -56.96 40.59 -4.58
C ASN A 688 -57.04 40.18 -6.05
N ARG A 689 -56.19 39.23 -6.44
CA ARG A 689 -56.07 38.75 -7.83
C ARG A 689 -55.71 37.28 -7.88
N ALA A 690 -56.00 36.64 -9.01
CA ALA A 690 -55.61 35.27 -9.28
C ALA A 690 -54.72 35.18 -10.52
N VAL A 691 -53.84 34.19 -10.53
CA VAL A 691 -53.08 33.77 -11.69
C VAL A 691 -53.32 32.29 -11.92
N TYR A 692 -53.37 31.89 -13.18
CA TYR A 692 -53.41 30.49 -13.56
C TYR A 692 -52.09 30.07 -14.16
N LEU A 693 -51.65 28.88 -13.78
CA LEU A 693 -50.54 28.18 -14.37
C LEU A 693 -51.05 26.90 -15.04
N ARG A 694 -50.41 26.47 -16.13
CA ARG A 694 -50.63 25.15 -16.70
C ARG A 694 -49.35 24.52 -17.20
N THR A 695 -49.33 23.20 -17.26
CA THR A 695 -48.28 22.38 -17.85
C THR A 695 -48.85 21.03 -18.33
N VAL A 696 -48.09 20.30 -19.15
CA VAL A 696 -48.46 18.96 -19.65
C VAL A 696 -47.38 17.96 -19.25
N ILE A 697 -47.81 16.86 -18.63
CA ILE A 697 -46.95 15.77 -18.19
C ILE A 697 -47.18 14.56 -19.10
N GLU A 698 -46.16 14.15 -19.85
CA GLU A 698 -46.19 12.94 -20.68
C GLU A 698 -45.79 11.69 -19.90
N ARG A 699 -46.48 10.57 -20.14
CA ARG A 699 -46.30 9.29 -19.44
C ARG A 699 -46.28 8.11 -20.41
N ASP A 700 -45.23 7.30 -20.36
CA ASP A 700 -45.17 6.05 -21.15
C ASP A 700 -46.18 5.00 -20.64
N GLU A 701 -46.47 5.04 -19.34
CA GLU A 701 -47.43 4.17 -18.65
C GLU A 701 -48.22 4.96 -17.59
N ALA A 702 -49.47 4.54 -17.37
CA ALA A 702 -50.29 5.08 -16.30
C ALA A 702 -49.64 4.76 -14.94
N GLY A 703 -49.65 5.70 -14.01
CA GLY A 703 -48.97 5.52 -12.73
C GLY A 703 -49.23 6.64 -11.73
N ALA A 704 -48.91 6.36 -10.48
CA ALA A 704 -49.02 7.33 -9.40
C ALA A 704 -47.80 8.27 -9.37
N ALA A 705 -48.05 9.54 -9.07
CA ALA A 705 -47.05 10.55 -8.78
C ALA A 705 -47.56 11.44 -7.63
N THR A 706 -46.68 12.25 -7.04
CA THR A 706 -47.06 13.27 -6.05
C THR A 706 -46.61 14.64 -6.52
N LEU A 707 -47.53 15.60 -6.57
CA LEU A 707 -47.20 17.01 -6.76
C LEU A 707 -46.95 17.64 -5.39
N SER A 708 -45.69 17.98 -5.12
CA SER A 708 -45.28 18.71 -3.92
C SER A 708 -45.20 20.19 -4.25
N LEU A 709 -46.03 21.03 -3.62
CA LEU A 709 -46.21 22.44 -3.97
C LEU A 709 -46.23 23.37 -2.74
N GLY A 710 -46.11 24.67 -3.01
CA GLY A 710 -46.28 25.76 -2.06
C GLY A 710 -46.84 27.02 -2.71
N SER A 711 -47.59 27.81 -1.95
CA SER A 711 -48.23 29.06 -2.39
C SER A 711 -48.28 30.12 -1.29
N ASP A 712 -48.20 31.41 -1.64
CA ASP A 712 -48.30 32.55 -0.71
C ASP A 712 -49.74 32.90 -0.26
N ASP A 713 -50.77 32.26 -0.82
CA ASP A 713 -52.18 32.32 -0.38
C ASP A 713 -52.92 31.09 -0.96
N GLY A 714 -54.23 31.18 -1.19
CA GLY A 714 -55.05 30.06 -1.66
C GLY A 714 -54.62 29.47 -2.99
N VAL A 715 -54.76 28.14 -3.14
CA VAL A 715 -54.40 27.37 -4.33
C VAL A 715 -55.52 26.40 -4.73
N LYS A 716 -55.78 26.25 -6.03
CA LYS A 716 -56.61 25.18 -6.61
C LYS A 716 -55.82 24.44 -7.69
N VAL A 717 -55.94 23.12 -7.79
CA VAL A 717 -55.20 22.27 -8.73
C VAL A 717 -56.17 21.34 -9.44
N TRP A 718 -56.09 21.30 -10.77
CA TRP A 718 -56.84 20.39 -11.61
C TRP A 718 -55.90 19.48 -12.41
N LEU A 719 -56.25 18.20 -12.52
CA LEU A 719 -55.60 17.22 -13.38
C LEU A 719 -56.59 16.77 -14.45
N ASN A 720 -56.25 16.96 -15.73
CA ASN A 720 -57.11 16.61 -16.87
C ASN A 720 -58.55 17.18 -16.78
N GLY A 721 -58.70 18.37 -16.17
CA GLY A 721 -60.00 19.04 -15.97
C GLY A 721 -60.71 18.67 -14.66
N GLU A 722 -60.26 17.67 -13.92
CA GLU A 722 -60.81 17.29 -12.62
C GLU A 722 -60.09 18.02 -11.49
N LEU A 723 -60.83 18.64 -10.56
CA LEU A 723 -60.26 19.33 -9.40
C LEU A 723 -59.73 18.29 -8.40
N VAL A 724 -58.42 18.29 -8.16
CA VAL A 724 -57.73 17.31 -7.30
C VAL A 724 -57.23 17.89 -5.98
N HIS A 725 -57.14 19.21 -5.86
CA HIS A 725 -56.74 19.87 -4.61
C HIS A 725 -57.24 21.31 -4.57
N GLU A 726 -57.75 21.75 -3.42
CA GLU A 726 -58.03 23.16 -3.16
C GLU A 726 -57.79 23.49 -1.69
N VAL A 727 -57.17 24.63 -1.43
CA VAL A 727 -56.94 25.17 -0.07
C VAL A 727 -57.12 26.68 -0.14
N ASP A 728 -58.12 27.21 0.56
CA ASP A 728 -58.30 28.66 0.73
C ASP A 728 -57.71 29.11 2.08
N VAL A 729 -56.49 29.63 2.05
CA VAL A 729 -55.77 30.05 3.25
C VAL A 729 -54.81 31.17 2.93
N SER A 730 -54.64 32.12 3.86
CA SER A 730 -53.53 33.07 3.77
C SER A 730 -52.30 32.50 4.48
N ARG A 731 -51.20 32.30 3.73
CA ARG A 731 -49.97 31.65 4.25
C ARG A 731 -48.77 32.02 3.40
N ALA A 732 -47.59 32.21 3.98
CA ALA A 732 -46.40 32.41 3.14
C ALA A 732 -46.02 31.14 2.35
N CYS A 733 -45.54 31.29 1.11
CA CYS A 733 -45.10 30.22 0.23
C CYS A 733 -43.87 29.52 0.80
N ARG A 734 -43.96 28.20 0.95
CA ARG A 734 -42.85 27.31 1.32
C ARG A 734 -42.93 26.05 0.48
N PHE A 735 -41.79 25.57 0.00
CA PHE A 735 -41.76 24.33 -0.78
C PHE A 735 -42.20 23.12 0.08
N GLY A 736 -43.07 22.28 -0.49
CA GLY A 736 -43.59 21.06 0.17
C GLY A 736 -44.65 21.32 1.24
N GLN A 737 -45.40 22.42 1.11
CA GLN A 737 -46.54 22.72 1.99
C GLN A 737 -47.71 21.77 1.75
N ASP A 738 -48.01 21.50 0.48
CA ASP A 738 -49.04 20.54 0.11
C ASP A 738 -48.40 19.42 -0.72
N GLU A 739 -48.85 18.20 -0.46
CA GLU A 739 -48.52 17.02 -1.25
C GLU A 739 -49.80 16.46 -1.82
N VAL A 740 -49.96 16.56 -3.14
CA VAL A 740 -51.16 16.16 -3.86
C VAL A 740 -50.86 14.88 -4.64
N PRO A 741 -51.46 13.73 -4.25
CA PRO A 741 -51.38 12.51 -5.04
C PRO A 741 -52.03 12.71 -6.41
N LEU A 742 -51.32 12.35 -7.48
CA LEU A 742 -51.78 12.42 -8.85
C LEU A 742 -51.86 11.01 -9.46
N ALA A 743 -53.01 10.68 -10.04
CA ALA A 743 -53.20 9.48 -10.85
C ALA A 743 -53.02 9.84 -12.33
N LEU A 744 -51.80 9.65 -12.86
CA LEU A 744 -51.49 10.03 -14.24
C LEU A 744 -51.88 8.89 -15.20
N LYS A 745 -52.60 9.22 -16.28
CA LYS A 745 -52.87 8.28 -17.38
C LYS A 745 -51.65 8.16 -18.29
N LYS A 746 -51.58 7.09 -19.08
CA LYS A 746 -50.63 7.00 -20.20
C LYS A 746 -50.89 8.11 -21.22
N GLY A 747 -49.83 8.71 -21.74
CA GLY A 747 -49.84 9.88 -22.63
C GLY A 747 -49.92 11.21 -21.86
N ALA A 748 -50.42 12.24 -22.54
CA ALA A 748 -50.48 13.60 -22.03
C ALA A 748 -51.44 13.75 -20.83
N ASN A 749 -50.96 14.38 -19.76
CA ASN A 749 -51.74 14.78 -18.59
C ASN A 749 -51.65 16.29 -18.40
N GLU A 750 -52.75 17.02 -18.56
CA GLU A 750 -52.77 18.46 -18.31
C GLU A 750 -52.89 18.73 -16.80
N LEU A 751 -51.97 19.51 -16.26
CA LEU A 751 -52.02 20.01 -14.89
C LEU A 751 -52.26 21.52 -14.93
N ARG A 752 -53.30 21.99 -14.24
CA ARG A 752 -53.66 23.40 -14.14
C ARG A 752 -53.70 23.81 -12.68
N VAL A 753 -53.18 24.99 -12.37
CA VAL A 753 -53.12 25.52 -11.01
C VAL A 753 -53.63 26.95 -11.00
N LYS A 754 -54.45 27.31 -10.02
CA LYS A 754 -54.86 28.67 -9.70
C LYS A 754 -54.18 29.07 -8.40
N VAL A 755 -53.52 30.22 -8.38
CA VAL A 755 -52.95 30.80 -7.16
C VAL A 755 -53.58 32.17 -6.95
N VAL A 756 -54.20 32.35 -5.79
CA VAL A 756 -54.84 33.61 -5.39
C VAL A 756 -53.82 34.48 -4.65
N GLN A 757 -54.07 35.78 -4.59
CA GLN A 757 -53.32 36.75 -3.83
C GLN A 757 -54.28 37.59 -3.01
N ILE A 758 -54.11 37.58 -1.69
CA ILE A 758 -54.89 38.34 -0.73
C ILE A 758 -54.11 39.60 -0.34
N GLY A 759 -52.84 39.46 0.07
CA GLY A 759 -51.97 40.58 0.42
C GLY A 759 -50.51 40.19 0.71
N GLY A 760 -49.57 41.07 0.39
CA GLY A 760 -48.14 40.86 0.67
C GLY A 760 -47.34 40.26 -0.49
N ARG A 761 -46.60 39.17 -0.24
CA ARG A 761 -45.81 38.47 -1.27
C ARG A 761 -46.72 37.55 -2.08
N TRP A 762 -46.38 37.31 -3.35
CA TRP A 762 -47.15 36.42 -4.22
C TRP A 762 -46.26 35.47 -5.00
N SER A 763 -46.18 34.23 -4.51
CA SER A 763 -45.23 33.25 -5.02
C SER A 763 -45.84 31.85 -5.12
N PHE A 764 -45.30 31.05 -6.03
CA PHE A 764 -45.65 29.65 -6.23
C PHE A 764 -44.42 28.81 -6.53
N ILE A 765 -44.39 27.59 -6.02
CA ILE A 765 -43.31 26.62 -6.28
C ILE A 765 -43.91 25.22 -6.31
N ALA A 766 -43.53 24.40 -7.28
CA ALA A 766 -44.06 23.03 -7.39
C ALA A 766 -43.10 22.08 -8.10
N ARG A 767 -43.11 20.83 -7.66
CA ARG A 767 -42.25 19.75 -8.17
C ARG A 767 -43.01 18.43 -8.21
N LEU A 768 -42.82 17.65 -9.27
CA LEU A 768 -43.36 16.30 -9.36
C LEU A 768 -42.38 15.29 -8.73
N ILE A 769 -42.90 14.40 -7.88
CA ILE A 769 -42.15 13.39 -7.13
C ILE A 769 -42.75 12.00 -7.45
N GLY A 770 -41.94 11.08 -7.96
CA GLY A 770 -42.37 9.71 -8.30
C GLY A 770 -43.11 9.60 -9.65
N GLY A 771 -43.17 8.37 -10.18
CA GLY A 771 -43.72 8.03 -11.51
C GLY A 771 -42.62 7.85 -12.56
N GLY A 772 -42.18 6.61 -12.81
CA GLY A 772 -41.02 6.25 -13.66
C GLY A 772 -40.86 7.06 -14.95
N ASP A 773 -39.61 7.37 -15.30
CA ASP A 773 -39.19 8.26 -16.40
C ASP A 773 -39.96 8.04 -17.70
N PRO A 774 -40.37 9.11 -18.41
CA PRO A 774 -40.63 9.01 -19.83
C PRO A 774 -39.30 8.80 -20.57
N GLY A 775 -39.18 7.74 -21.39
CA GLY A 775 -38.12 7.62 -22.41
C GLY A 775 -38.31 8.66 -23.53
N PRO A 776 -37.43 8.74 -24.56
CA PRO A 776 -36.32 7.86 -25.00
C PRO A 776 -34.93 8.58 -25.05
N VAL A 777 -33.75 7.96 -25.25
CA VAL A 777 -33.25 7.16 -26.39
C VAL A 777 -32.11 6.18 -25.99
N VAL A 778 -32.32 4.92 -26.38
CA VAL A 778 -31.43 3.79 -26.78
C VAL A 778 -29.90 3.88 -26.55
N GLU A 779 -29.35 2.91 -25.80
CA GLU A 779 -28.02 2.32 -26.04
C GLU A 779 -28.12 0.79 -26.17
N THR A 780 -27.42 0.26 -27.18
CA THR A 780 -27.46 -1.13 -27.67
C THR A 780 -26.57 -2.08 -26.86
N ALA A 781 -27.10 -3.27 -26.58
CA ALA A 781 -26.36 -4.41 -26.06
C ALA A 781 -25.43 -5.04 -27.13
N PHE A 782 -24.24 -5.48 -26.71
CA PHE A 782 -23.52 -6.59 -27.33
C PHE A 782 -22.81 -7.41 -26.25
N ALA A 783 -23.15 -8.69 -26.17
CA ALA A 783 -22.28 -9.74 -25.63
C ALA A 783 -21.97 -10.69 -26.79
N PRO A 784 -20.72 -11.18 -26.96
CA PRO A 784 -20.45 -12.29 -27.86
C PRO A 784 -20.28 -13.63 -27.11
N ASP A 785 -20.82 -14.68 -27.73
CA ASP A 785 -20.72 -16.10 -27.41
C ASP A 785 -19.28 -16.65 -27.58
N GLY A 786 -18.42 -16.46 -26.58
CA GLY A 786 -17.12 -17.14 -26.48
C GLY A 786 -16.72 -17.41 -25.03
N ALA A 787 -15.99 -18.49 -24.77
CA ALA A 787 -15.38 -18.72 -23.45
C ALA A 787 -14.42 -17.56 -23.13
N ARG A 788 -14.67 -16.87 -22.01
CA ARG A 788 -13.88 -15.72 -21.56
C ARG A 788 -12.51 -16.19 -21.07
N VAL A 789 -11.47 -15.38 -21.32
CA VAL A 789 -10.14 -15.59 -20.75
C VAL A 789 -10.22 -15.37 -19.23
N LYS A 790 -9.88 -16.39 -18.44
CA LYS A 790 -9.90 -16.35 -16.98
C LYS A 790 -8.63 -15.67 -16.47
N VAL A 791 -8.79 -14.55 -15.77
CA VAL A 791 -7.72 -13.68 -15.30
C VAL A 791 -7.70 -13.65 -13.78
N LEU A 792 -6.54 -13.88 -13.17
CA LEU A 792 -6.30 -13.53 -11.76
C LEU A 792 -5.47 -12.25 -11.68
N LEU A 793 -6.08 -11.18 -11.19
CA LEU A 793 -5.40 -9.92 -10.90
C LEU A 793 -4.92 -9.91 -9.46
N VAL A 794 -3.60 -9.83 -9.29
CA VAL A 794 -2.92 -9.73 -8.00
C VAL A 794 -2.71 -8.27 -7.62
N SER A 795 -3.30 -7.83 -6.50
CA SER A 795 -3.13 -6.49 -5.94
C SER A 795 -3.21 -6.49 -4.41
N GLY A 796 -3.60 -5.36 -3.80
CA GLY A 796 -3.76 -5.22 -2.34
C GLY A 796 -2.57 -4.62 -1.61
N GLN A 797 -1.42 -4.50 -2.28
CA GLN A 797 -0.29 -3.73 -1.78
C GLN A 797 0.58 -3.25 -2.93
N ASN A 798 0.95 -1.97 -2.89
CA ASN A 798 1.76 -1.32 -3.91
C ASN A 798 2.37 -0.05 -3.30
N ASN A 799 3.57 0.35 -3.73
CA ASN A 799 4.16 1.64 -3.36
C ASN A 799 3.44 2.85 -3.98
N HIS A 800 2.48 2.63 -4.89
CA HIS A 800 1.55 3.63 -5.43
C HIS A 800 0.11 3.44 -4.90
N GLN A 801 -0.81 4.36 -5.24
CA GLN A 801 -2.21 4.35 -4.77
C GLN A 801 -3.06 3.27 -5.46
N TRP A 802 -2.84 2.01 -5.09
CA TRP A 802 -3.50 0.86 -5.72
C TRP A 802 -5.03 0.86 -5.55
N GLU A 803 -5.56 1.46 -4.48
CA GLU A 803 -7.00 1.59 -4.25
C GLU A 803 -7.68 2.46 -5.32
N ALA A 804 -6.92 3.39 -5.92
CA ALA A 804 -7.40 4.26 -7.00
C ALA A 804 -7.16 3.66 -8.40
N SER A 805 -6.06 2.91 -8.60
CA SER A 805 -5.75 2.29 -9.91
C SER A 805 -6.47 0.95 -10.14
N LEU A 806 -6.75 0.16 -9.10
CA LEU A 806 -7.43 -1.12 -9.23
C LEU A 806 -8.81 -1.00 -9.91
N PRO A 807 -9.70 -0.06 -9.53
CA PRO A 807 -10.97 0.12 -10.24
C PRO A 807 -10.80 0.46 -11.73
N VAL A 808 -9.75 1.20 -12.09
CA VAL A 808 -9.46 1.57 -13.49
C VAL A 808 -8.97 0.35 -14.28
N LEU A 809 -8.07 -0.47 -13.72
CA LEU A 809 -7.63 -1.72 -14.34
C LEU A 809 -8.81 -2.67 -14.54
N LEU A 810 -9.70 -2.79 -13.55
CA LEU A 810 -10.91 -3.60 -13.66
C LEU A 810 -11.85 -3.09 -14.74
N ASP A 811 -12.05 -1.77 -14.86
CA ASP A 811 -12.85 -1.17 -15.92
C ASP A 811 -12.26 -1.48 -17.30
N ILE A 812 -10.95 -1.32 -17.47
CA ILE A 812 -10.25 -1.65 -18.73
C ILE A 812 -10.40 -3.13 -19.08
N LEU A 813 -10.19 -4.04 -18.14
CA LEU A 813 -10.25 -5.48 -18.41
C LEU A 813 -11.68 -5.98 -18.57
N LYS A 814 -12.67 -5.38 -17.88
CA LYS A 814 -14.08 -5.76 -18.04
C LYS A 814 -14.71 -5.13 -19.29
N SER A 815 -14.17 -4.00 -19.75
CA SER A 815 -14.57 -3.38 -21.01
C SER A 815 -14.29 -4.33 -22.19
N GLY A 816 -15.32 -4.65 -22.98
CA GLY A 816 -15.22 -5.54 -24.15
C GLY A 816 -15.58 -7.00 -23.91
N GLY A 817 -15.79 -7.43 -22.66
CA GLY A 817 -16.40 -8.74 -22.34
C GLY A 817 -15.55 -10.00 -22.63
N ILE A 818 -14.27 -9.84 -22.97
CA ILE A 818 -13.34 -10.94 -23.28
C ILE A 818 -12.82 -11.62 -22.01
N PHE A 819 -12.66 -10.88 -20.91
CA PHE A 819 -12.03 -11.36 -19.68
C PHE A 819 -13.06 -11.65 -18.59
N ALA A 820 -12.84 -12.76 -17.87
CA ALA A 820 -13.44 -13.03 -16.56
C ALA A 820 -12.35 -12.77 -15.52
N VAL A 821 -12.50 -11.72 -14.72
CA VAL A 821 -11.43 -11.22 -13.84
C VAL A 821 -11.79 -11.44 -12.38
N ASP A 822 -11.01 -12.29 -11.72
CA ASP A 822 -10.96 -12.40 -10.27
C ASP A 822 -9.82 -11.57 -9.71
N VAL A 823 -9.98 -11.08 -8.48
CA VAL A 823 -8.98 -10.24 -7.80
C VAL A 823 -8.61 -10.88 -6.49
N THR A 824 -7.30 -10.95 -6.20
CA THR A 824 -6.82 -11.15 -4.83
C THR A 824 -6.16 -9.88 -4.32
N LEU A 825 -6.48 -9.53 -3.07
CA LEU A 825 -5.77 -8.49 -2.31
C LEU A 825 -4.75 -9.08 -1.33
N ARG A 826 -4.66 -10.42 -1.28
CA ARG A 826 -3.81 -11.18 -0.36
C ARG A 826 -3.09 -12.28 -1.12
N PRO A 827 -2.21 -11.95 -2.09
CA PRO A 827 -1.50 -12.96 -2.86
C PRO A 827 -0.67 -13.91 -1.99
N GLN A 828 -0.20 -13.47 -0.82
CA GLN A 828 0.53 -14.30 0.11
C GLN A 828 -0.29 -15.47 0.68
N ASP A 829 -1.62 -15.41 0.59
CA ASP A 829 -2.52 -16.46 1.05
C ASP A 829 -2.79 -17.50 -0.07
N LEU A 830 -2.31 -17.27 -1.30
CA LEU A 830 -2.53 -18.18 -2.43
C LEU A 830 -1.65 -19.43 -2.36
N GLU A 831 -2.25 -20.56 -2.71
CA GLU A 831 -1.62 -21.87 -2.82
C GLU A 831 -1.54 -22.34 -4.28
N PRO A 832 -0.74 -23.37 -4.62
CA PRO A 832 -0.55 -23.79 -6.01
C PRO A 832 -1.82 -24.00 -6.84
N GLY A 833 -2.90 -24.50 -6.23
CA GLY A 833 -4.16 -24.78 -6.92
C GLY A 833 -5.03 -23.55 -7.13
N ASP A 834 -4.69 -22.42 -6.53
CA ASP A 834 -5.40 -21.18 -6.81
C ASP A 834 -5.11 -20.66 -8.20
N PHE A 835 -3.94 -20.96 -8.76
CA PHE A 835 -3.54 -20.48 -10.08
C PHE A 835 -4.15 -21.33 -11.21
N GLU A 836 -4.47 -22.59 -10.94
CA GLU A 836 -4.93 -23.58 -11.95
C GLU A 836 -6.15 -23.16 -12.78
N PRO A 837 -7.18 -22.47 -12.24
CA PRO A 837 -8.35 -22.09 -13.04
C PRO A 837 -8.12 -20.96 -14.04
N TYR A 838 -6.97 -20.29 -14.00
CA TYR A 838 -6.74 -19.07 -14.76
C TYR A 838 -5.87 -19.33 -15.99
N ASP A 839 -6.11 -18.56 -17.05
CA ASP A 839 -5.31 -18.58 -18.27
C ASP A 839 -4.13 -17.61 -18.18
N VAL A 840 -4.28 -16.53 -17.41
CA VAL A 840 -3.28 -15.47 -17.26
C VAL A 840 -3.33 -14.82 -15.88
N LEU A 841 -2.14 -14.52 -15.34
CA LEU A 841 -1.97 -13.75 -14.11
C LEU A 841 -1.58 -12.31 -14.43
N ILE A 842 -2.16 -11.34 -13.74
CA ILE A 842 -1.76 -9.93 -13.83
C ILE A 842 -1.18 -9.47 -12.49
N SER A 843 0.08 -9.06 -12.48
CA SER A 843 0.74 -8.49 -11.32
C SER A 843 0.61 -6.95 -11.30
N HIS A 844 -0.21 -6.46 -10.36
CA HIS A 844 -0.34 -5.06 -9.94
C HIS A 844 -0.03 -4.95 -8.44
N TRP A 845 1.06 -5.58 -8.02
CA TRP A 845 1.46 -5.71 -6.63
C TRP A 845 2.96 -5.54 -6.46
N ASN A 846 3.40 -4.89 -5.37
CA ASN A 846 4.78 -4.98 -4.91
C ASN A 846 4.95 -4.86 -3.39
N GLY A 847 6.12 -5.32 -2.93
CA GLY A 847 6.56 -5.33 -1.54
C GLY A 847 7.28 -4.06 -1.07
N TRP A 848 7.26 -2.97 -1.85
CA TRP A 848 8.15 -1.83 -1.62
C TRP A 848 7.53 -0.71 -0.77
N GLY A 849 8.36 -0.07 0.04
CA GLY A 849 8.03 1.17 0.77
C GLY A 849 7.78 0.97 2.27
N PRO A 850 7.84 2.07 3.06
CA PRO A 850 7.76 2.01 4.53
C PRO A 850 6.39 1.57 5.08
N ARG A 851 5.38 1.40 4.21
CA ARG A 851 4.03 0.94 4.55
C ARG A 851 3.72 -0.47 4.07
N ALA A 852 4.69 -1.16 3.47
CA ALA A 852 4.52 -2.55 3.07
C ALA A 852 4.31 -3.43 4.30
N LYS A 853 3.20 -4.17 4.33
CA LYS A 853 2.88 -5.18 5.35
C LYS A 853 3.51 -6.53 5.01
N VAL A 854 3.67 -6.80 3.71
CA VAL A 854 4.25 -8.04 3.17
C VAL A 854 5.34 -7.66 2.18
N THR A 855 6.60 -7.98 2.47
CA THR A 855 7.72 -7.68 1.56
C THR A 855 7.94 -8.79 0.53
N ASP A 856 7.67 -10.04 0.92
CA ASP A 856 7.77 -11.23 0.07
C ASP A 856 6.60 -12.20 0.32
N TRP A 857 6.24 -12.97 -0.70
CA TRP A 857 5.26 -14.06 -0.54
C TRP A 857 5.92 -15.31 0.03
N PRO A 858 5.17 -16.20 0.70
CA PRO A 858 5.69 -17.50 1.12
C PRO A 858 6.30 -18.27 -0.05
N GLY A 859 7.43 -18.96 0.20
CA GLY A 859 8.14 -19.71 -0.84
C GLY A 859 7.27 -20.68 -1.67
N PRO A 860 6.27 -21.39 -1.10
CA PRO A 860 5.32 -22.20 -1.89
C PRO A 860 4.51 -21.37 -2.90
N THR A 861 4.01 -20.21 -2.50
CA THR A 861 3.24 -19.29 -3.35
C THR A 861 4.10 -18.74 -4.49
N GLN A 862 5.33 -18.31 -4.18
CA GLN A 862 6.28 -17.84 -5.20
C GLN A 862 6.58 -18.93 -6.24
N ARG A 863 6.87 -20.15 -5.78
CA ARG A 863 7.13 -21.28 -6.69
C ARG A 863 5.91 -21.61 -7.54
N ALA A 864 4.72 -21.64 -6.96
CA ALA A 864 3.48 -21.88 -7.71
C ALA A 864 3.24 -20.83 -8.80
N TYR A 865 3.46 -19.56 -8.48
CA TYR A 865 3.33 -18.46 -9.42
C TYR A 865 4.29 -18.62 -10.60
N LEU A 866 5.57 -18.94 -10.33
CA LEU A 866 6.58 -19.20 -11.35
C LEU A 866 6.26 -20.47 -12.16
N ASP A 867 5.85 -21.55 -11.51
CA ASP A 867 5.52 -22.82 -12.15
C ASP A 867 4.31 -22.69 -13.08
N PHE A 868 3.27 -21.94 -12.67
CA PHE A 868 2.12 -21.64 -13.53
C PHE A 868 2.55 -21.09 -14.89
N VAL A 869 3.40 -20.06 -14.90
CA VAL A 869 3.89 -19.45 -16.15
C VAL A 869 4.85 -20.40 -16.87
N ARG A 870 5.79 -21.01 -16.14
CA ARG A 870 6.77 -21.95 -16.70
C ARG A 870 6.11 -23.11 -17.43
N GLU A 871 4.93 -23.54 -16.98
CA GLU A 871 4.17 -24.66 -17.54
C GLU A 871 3.20 -24.27 -18.67
N GLY A 872 3.09 -22.98 -19.01
CA GLY A 872 2.32 -22.51 -20.17
C GLY A 872 1.28 -21.44 -19.88
N GLY A 873 1.05 -21.07 -18.62
CA GLY A 873 0.15 -19.98 -18.26
C GLY A 873 0.66 -18.61 -18.72
N GLY A 874 -0.25 -17.70 -19.01
CA GLY A 874 0.09 -16.32 -19.38
C GLY A 874 0.48 -15.47 -18.18
N HIS A 875 1.33 -14.46 -18.39
CA HIS A 875 1.66 -13.49 -17.36
C HIS A 875 1.67 -12.06 -17.90
N VAL A 876 1.20 -11.13 -17.07
CA VAL A 876 1.25 -9.69 -17.32
C VAL A 876 1.77 -9.00 -16.07
N VAL A 877 2.66 -8.04 -16.25
CA VAL A 877 3.12 -7.17 -15.16
C VAL A 877 2.95 -5.70 -15.53
N VAL A 878 2.40 -4.92 -14.59
CA VAL A 878 2.07 -3.50 -14.80
C VAL A 878 2.90 -2.62 -13.86
N HIS A 879 3.71 -1.73 -14.44
CA HIS A 879 4.54 -0.71 -13.80
C HIS A 879 5.23 -1.18 -12.51
N ALA A 880 4.62 -0.87 -11.37
CA ALA A 880 5.12 -1.19 -10.05
C ALA A 880 5.23 -2.70 -9.79
N GLY A 881 4.43 -3.52 -10.46
CA GLY A 881 4.57 -4.98 -10.40
C GLY A 881 5.96 -5.45 -10.82
N SER A 882 6.58 -4.75 -11.77
CA SER A 882 7.92 -5.05 -12.31
C SER A 882 9.06 -4.62 -11.39
N SER A 883 8.71 -4.05 -10.24
CA SER A 883 9.62 -3.70 -9.16
C SER A 883 9.49 -4.65 -7.96
N SER A 884 8.93 -5.85 -8.16
CA SER A 884 8.86 -6.90 -7.13
C SER A 884 10.08 -7.82 -7.18
N PHE A 885 10.40 -8.48 -6.06
CA PHE A 885 11.42 -9.56 -5.97
C PHE A 885 12.78 -9.22 -6.60
N TYR A 886 13.35 -8.07 -6.23
CA TYR A 886 14.58 -7.50 -6.81
C TYR A 886 15.78 -8.45 -6.84
N ASP A 887 15.91 -9.28 -5.81
CA ASP A 887 17.07 -10.14 -5.61
C ASP A 887 16.83 -11.58 -6.10
N ASP A 888 15.62 -11.90 -6.60
CA ASP A 888 15.27 -13.25 -7.09
C ASP A 888 15.49 -13.37 -8.61
N PRO A 889 16.51 -14.13 -9.08
CA PRO A 889 16.84 -14.22 -10.50
C PRO A 889 15.72 -14.79 -11.39
N GLU A 890 14.85 -15.64 -10.85
CA GLU A 890 13.76 -16.24 -11.64
C GLU A 890 12.64 -15.23 -11.87
N PHE A 891 12.26 -14.46 -10.85
CA PHE A 891 11.30 -13.36 -11.03
C PHE A 891 11.87 -12.26 -11.92
N GLN A 892 13.16 -11.92 -11.78
CA GLN A 892 13.80 -10.95 -12.67
C GLN A 892 13.71 -11.41 -14.14
N LYS A 893 13.89 -12.71 -14.40
CA LYS A 893 13.75 -13.29 -15.74
C LYS A 893 12.29 -13.31 -16.22
N LEU A 894 11.34 -13.65 -15.34
CA LEU A 894 9.91 -13.61 -15.66
C LEU A 894 9.48 -12.21 -16.07
N TYR A 895 9.80 -11.19 -15.27
CA TYR A 895 9.35 -9.81 -15.47
C TYR A 895 9.96 -9.11 -16.69
N GLY A 896 11.06 -9.60 -17.26
CA GLY A 896 11.62 -9.12 -18.52
C GLY A 896 12.28 -7.74 -18.46
N ALA A 897 11.69 -6.73 -17.81
CA ALA A 897 12.35 -5.47 -17.46
C ALA A 897 12.00 -5.07 -16.04
N THR A 898 13.01 -4.81 -15.24
CA THR A 898 12.84 -4.57 -13.82
C THR A 898 13.46 -3.27 -13.36
N TRP A 899 13.04 -2.83 -12.18
CA TRP A 899 13.70 -1.72 -11.50
C TRP A 899 15.02 -2.19 -10.89
N LYS A 900 16.16 -1.78 -11.46
CA LYS A 900 17.49 -2.15 -10.96
C LYS A 900 18.10 -1.02 -10.15
N ARG A 901 18.31 -1.27 -8.85
CA ARG A 901 18.90 -0.28 -7.91
C ARG A 901 20.23 0.24 -8.45
N GLY A 902 20.41 1.57 -8.43
CA GLY A 902 21.60 2.25 -8.93
C GLY A 902 21.71 2.37 -10.46
N GLN A 903 20.76 1.81 -11.22
CA GLN A 903 20.72 1.89 -12.67
C GLN A 903 19.42 2.56 -13.16
N THR A 904 18.28 1.95 -12.80
CA THR A 904 16.95 2.43 -13.19
C THR A 904 16.57 3.63 -12.34
N GLY A 905 15.98 4.63 -12.98
CA GLY A 905 15.46 5.83 -12.34
C GLY A 905 14.26 6.38 -13.11
N HIS A 906 13.68 7.47 -12.62
CA HIS A 906 12.60 8.18 -13.32
C HIS A 906 12.73 9.69 -13.09
N GLY A 907 12.12 10.47 -13.99
CA GLY A 907 11.92 11.91 -13.80
C GLY A 907 10.66 12.22 -12.98
N PRO A 908 10.29 13.50 -12.78
CA PRO A 908 8.94 13.82 -12.31
C PRO A 908 7.88 13.34 -13.32
N VAL A 909 6.64 13.15 -12.87
CA VAL A 909 5.50 12.86 -13.75
C VAL A 909 5.34 13.98 -14.79
N HIS A 910 5.43 13.63 -16.07
CA HIS A 910 5.35 14.57 -17.18
C HIS A 910 4.70 13.93 -18.40
N GLU A 911 4.36 14.76 -19.39
CA GLU A 911 3.82 14.30 -20.66
C GLU A 911 4.95 13.91 -21.62
N PHE A 912 4.82 12.74 -22.26
CA PHE A 912 5.78 12.22 -23.23
C PHE A 912 5.09 11.38 -24.32
N GLU A 913 5.78 11.24 -25.46
CA GLU A 913 5.33 10.45 -26.60
C GLU A 913 5.72 8.98 -26.44
N VAL A 914 4.80 8.08 -26.81
CA VAL A 914 5.00 6.64 -26.94
C VAL A 914 4.88 6.27 -28.42
N ARG A 915 5.92 5.64 -28.96
CA ARG A 915 5.95 5.15 -30.35
C ARG A 915 5.87 3.63 -30.40
N ILE A 916 5.36 3.11 -31.52
CA ILE A 916 5.32 1.67 -31.81
C ILE A 916 6.68 1.26 -32.37
N ALA A 917 7.43 0.45 -31.62
CA ALA A 917 8.75 -0.04 -32.02
C ALA A 917 8.67 -1.33 -32.86
N ASN A 918 7.65 -2.16 -32.60
CA ASN A 918 7.39 -3.38 -33.36
C ASN A 918 5.94 -3.39 -33.86
N PRO A 919 5.64 -2.88 -35.07
CA PRO A 919 4.27 -2.81 -35.59
C PRO A 919 3.70 -4.15 -36.06
N ASP A 920 4.53 -5.19 -36.23
CA ASP A 920 4.10 -6.49 -36.77
C ASP A 920 3.58 -7.44 -35.68
N HIS A 921 3.97 -7.22 -34.42
CA HIS A 921 3.56 -8.05 -33.30
C HIS A 921 2.03 -7.98 -33.06
N PRO A 922 1.34 -9.09 -32.76
CA PRO A 922 -0.13 -9.10 -32.60
C PRO A 922 -0.67 -8.02 -31.65
N VAL A 923 0.03 -7.76 -30.54
CA VAL A 923 -0.36 -6.74 -29.54
C VAL A 923 -0.41 -5.33 -30.14
N THR A 924 0.59 -4.96 -30.95
CA THR A 924 0.79 -3.59 -31.48
C THR A 924 0.34 -3.43 -32.93
N ARG A 925 -0.11 -4.51 -33.58
CA ARG A 925 -0.55 -4.48 -34.98
C ARG A 925 -1.70 -3.50 -35.19
N GLY A 926 -1.47 -2.54 -36.09
CA GLY A 926 -2.44 -1.49 -36.42
C GLY A 926 -2.62 -0.43 -35.32
N MET A 927 -1.75 -0.40 -34.30
CA MET A 927 -1.75 0.70 -33.32
C MET A 927 -0.89 1.86 -33.84
N GLU A 928 -1.32 3.08 -33.53
CA GLU A 928 -0.53 4.30 -33.72
C GLU A 928 0.16 4.70 -32.41
N GLY A 929 1.20 5.52 -32.51
CA GLY A 929 1.82 6.14 -31.33
C GLY A 929 0.83 7.06 -30.61
N PHE A 930 1.07 7.30 -29.32
CA PHE A 930 0.18 8.10 -28.49
C PHE A 930 0.96 8.89 -27.44
N THR A 931 0.36 9.96 -26.92
CA THR A 931 0.92 10.77 -25.84
C THR A 931 0.28 10.37 -24.51
N THR A 932 1.09 10.33 -23.45
CA THR A 932 0.60 10.05 -22.09
C THR A 932 1.33 10.91 -21.06
N LYS A 933 0.67 11.14 -19.91
CA LYS A 933 1.25 11.83 -18.76
C LYS A 933 1.44 10.85 -17.61
N ASP A 934 2.69 10.44 -17.38
CA ASP A 934 3.05 9.33 -16.50
C ASP A 934 4.44 9.52 -15.86
N GLU A 935 4.85 8.58 -15.01
CA GLU A 935 6.23 8.44 -14.51
C GLU A 935 7.02 7.50 -15.43
N LEU A 936 7.74 8.07 -16.39
CA LEU A 936 8.58 7.29 -17.30
C LEU A 936 9.82 6.75 -16.58
N TRP A 937 10.00 5.43 -16.60
CA TRP A 937 11.24 4.78 -16.19
C TRP A 937 12.31 4.91 -17.27
N HIS A 938 13.53 5.23 -16.86
CA HIS A 938 14.70 5.36 -17.72
C HIS A 938 15.74 4.30 -17.36
N ARG A 939 16.36 3.69 -18.37
CA ARG A 939 17.33 2.59 -18.24
C ARG A 939 16.79 1.42 -17.38
N PRO A 940 15.59 0.88 -17.69
CA PRO A 940 15.11 -0.30 -17.00
C PRO A 940 16.09 -1.48 -17.17
N GLY A 941 16.12 -2.38 -16.20
CA GLY A 941 16.93 -3.60 -16.24
C GLY A 941 16.35 -4.64 -17.20
N VAL A 942 16.45 -4.40 -18.50
CA VAL A 942 15.92 -5.30 -19.55
C VAL A 942 16.75 -6.59 -19.60
N GLN A 943 16.07 -7.73 -19.53
CA GLN A 943 16.65 -9.07 -19.56
C GLN A 943 17.00 -9.50 -21.00
N PRO A 944 17.99 -10.41 -21.17
CA PRO A 944 18.28 -11.00 -22.48
C PRO A 944 17.06 -11.73 -23.06
N GLY A 945 16.80 -11.54 -24.36
CA GLY A 945 15.72 -12.23 -25.08
C GLY A 945 14.35 -11.53 -25.04
N VAL A 946 14.28 -10.34 -24.46
CA VAL A 946 13.06 -9.50 -24.47
C VAL A 946 12.87 -8.84 -25.83
N THR A 947 11.62 -8.83 -26.32
CA THR A 947 11.21 -8.10 -27.52
C THR A 947 10.46 -6.83 -27.12
N VAL A 948 10.98 -5.67 -27.51
CA VAL A 948 10.34 -4.37 -27.25
C VAL A 948 9.21 -4.13 -28.26
N LEU A 949 8.03 -3.73 -27.76
CA LEU A 949 6.84 -3.45 -28.56
C LEU A 949 6.61 -1.95 -28.73
N THR A 950 6.80 -1.18 -27.66
CA THR A 950 6.70 0.28 -27.66
C THR A 950 7.85 0.91 -26.89
N GLU A 951 8.20 2.14 -27.27
CA GLU A 951 9.21 2.96 -26.60
C GLU A 951 8.62 4.33 -26.27
N ALA A 952 9.10 4.96 -25.22
CA ALA A 952 8.68 6.28 -24.76
C ALA A 952 9.87 7.25 -24.70
N TYR A 953 9.67 8.49 -25.15
CA TYR A 953 10.77 9.44 -25.23
C TYR A 953 11.12 10.06 -23.86
N SER A 954 12.36 9.85 -23.42
CA SER A 954 12.86 10.31 -22.13
C SER A 954 13.54 11.68 -22.26
N SER A 955 12.80 12.78 -22.10
CA SER A 955 13.36 14.12 -22.28
C SER A 955 14.38 14.52 -21.20
N LYS A 956 15.53 15.06 -21.61
CA LYS A 956 16.55 15.61 -20.69
C LYS A 956 16.01 16.76 -19.83
N ASP A 957 15.04 17.53 -20.34
CA ASP A 957 14.40 18.64 -19.62
C ASP A 957 13.60 18.15 -18.41
N GLN A 958 13.17 16.89 -18.43
CA GLN A 958 12.44 16.22 -17.36
C GLN A 958 13.35 15.24 -16.60
N ARG A 959 14.66 15.51 -16.56
CA ARG A 959 15.70 14.66 -15.94
C ARG A 959 15.79 13.25 -16.56
N GLY A 960 15.39 13.12 -17.82
CA GLY A 960 15.50 11.90 -18.62
C GLY A 960 16.87 11.72 -19.29
N THR A 961 17.01 10.65 -20.07
CA THR A 961 18.26 10.24 -20.74
C THR A 961 18.49 10.96 -22.07
N GLY A 962 17.43 11.48 -22.68
CA GLY A 962 17.40 11.99 -24.06
C GLY A 962 17.14 10.92 -25.11
N GLU A 963 16.85 9.69 -24.69
CA GLU A 963 16.70 8.51 -25.55
C GLU A 963 15.25 7.99 -25.55
N TRP A 964 14.96 7.05 -26.46
CA TRP A 964 13.70 6.29 -26.45
C TRP A 964 13.86 5.06 -25.55
N GLU A 965 13.10 5.02 -24.46
CA GLU A 965 13.18 3.99 -23.43
C GLU A 965 12.06 2.94 -23.65
N PRO A 966 12.32 1.63 -23.46
CA PRO A 966 11.27 0.61 -23.58
C PRO A 966 10.09 0.86 -22.63
N SER A 967 8.86 0.78 -23.15
CA SER A 967 7.63 1.04 -22.36
C SER A 967 6.63 -0.11 -22.36
N ALA A 968 6.60 -0.95 -23.41
CA ALA A 968 5.87 -2.21 -23.44
C ALA A 968 6.68 -3.27 -24.18
N MET A 969 6.63 -4.52 -23.73
CA MET A 969 7.53 -5.58 -24.19
C MET A 969 6.92 -6.98 -23.99
N VAL A 970 7.56 -7.99 -24.57
CA VAL A 970 7.23 -9.41 -24.36
C VAL A 970 8.47 -10.29 -24.22
N ASN A 971 8.33 -11.41 -23.52
CA ASN A 971 9.32 -12.49 -23.48
C ASN A 971 8.65 -13.83 -23.12
N ASP A 972 9.39 -14.92 -23.31
CA ASP A 972 8.97 -16.25 -22.87
C ASP A 972 9.56 -16.59 -21.49
N PHE A 973 8.81 -17.36 -20.70
CA PHE A 973 9.29 -17.97 -19.46
C PHE A 973 8.83 -19.42 -19.38
N GLY A 974 9.77 -20.35 -19.60
CA GLY A 974 9.41 -21.75 -19.78
C GLY A 974 8.58 -21.92 -21.06
N ALA A 975 7.37 -22.46 -20.92
CA ALA A 975 6.39 -22.58 -21.99
C ALA A 975 5.37 -21.41 -22.04
N GLY A 976 5.37 -20.51 -21.06
CA GLY A 976 4.42 -19.41 -20.96
C GLY A 976 4.89 -18.12 -21.62
N ARG A 977 3.92 -17.26 -21.95
CA ARG A 977 4.12 -15.93 -22.56
C ARG A 977 3.96 -14.84 -21.51
N ASN A 978 4.89 -13.89 -21.53
CA ASN A 978 4.87 -12.75 -20.64
C ASN A 978 4.72 -11.43 -21.41
N PHE A 979 3.84 -10.55 -20.92
CA PHE A 979 3.70 -9.16 -21.38
C PHE A 979 4.05 -8.18 -20.26
N VAL A 980 4.94 -7.24 -20.56
CA VAL A 980 5.46 -6.25 -19.61
C VAL A 980 5.00 -4.87 -20.05
N LEU A 981 4.30 -4.16 -19.17
CA LEU A 981 3.86 -2.79 -19.40
C LEU A 981 4.44 -1.90 -18.31
N LEU A 982 5.45 -1.11 -18.65
CA LEU A 982 6.11 -0.20 -17.70
C LEU A 982 5.39 1.14 -17.56
N LEU A 983 4.31 1.37 -18.31
CA LEU A 983 3.40 2.50 -18.10
C LEU A 983 2.41 2.19 -16.98
N GLY A 984 1.80 3.21 -16.39
CA GLY A 984 0.74 3.10 -15.39
C GLY A 984 1.18 3.36 -13.95
N HIS A 985 1.83 4.50 -13.66
CA HIS A 985 2.22 4.89 -12.30
C HIS A 985 1.03 5.01 -11.32
N ASN A 986 -0.12 5.49 -11.80
CA ASN A 986 -1.35 5.61 -11.02
C ASN A 986 -2.60 5.61 -11.92
N ALA A 987 -3.77 5.88 -11.35
CA ALA A 987 -5.05 5.86 -12.06
C ALA A 987 -5.15 6.85 -13.24
N HIS A 988 -4.39 7.95 -13.27
CA HIS A 988 -4.45 8.94 -14.35
C HIS A 988 -3.92 8.41 -15.70
N PRO A 989 -2.65 7.98 -15.82
CA PRO A 989 -2.11 7.42 -17.07
C PRO A 989 -2.83 6.12 -17.49
N MET A 990 -3.38 5.35 -16.55
CA MET A 990 -4.15 4.15 -16.86
C MET A 990 -5.44 4.45 -17.64
N ARG A 991 -6.04 5.64 -17.48
CA ARG A 991 -7.22 6.06 -18.25
C ARG A 991 -6.88 6.49 -19.68
N ASN A 992 -5.60 6.54 -20.05
CA ASN A 992 -5.20 6.81 -21.42
C ASN A 992 -5.64 5.65 -22.32
N GLU A 993 -6.18 5.97 -23.50
CA GLU A 993 -6.71 4.96 -24.40
C GLU A 993 -5.61 4.03 -24.95
N GLY A 994 -4.41 4.56 -25.19
CA GLY A 994 -3.24 3.79 -25.61
C GLY A 994 -2.80 2.77 -24.55
N PHE A 995 -2.78 3.20 -23.28
CA PHE A 995 -2.56 2.28 -22.15
C PHE A 995 -3.61 1.17 -22.12
N GLY A 996 -4.90 1.53 -22.17
CA GLY A 996 -5.99 0.55 -22.10
C GLY A 996 -5.97 -0.45 -23.25
N ARG A 997 -5.62 -0.02 -24.47
CA ARG A 997 -5.43 -0.89 -25.63
C ARG A 997 -4.26 -1.85 -25.45
N LEU A 998 -3.10 -1.35 -25.00
CA LEU A 998 -1.93 -2.18 -24.73
C LEU A 998 -2.21 -3.24 -23.66
N LEU A 999 -2.85 -2.86 -22.55
CA LEU A 999 -3.19 -3.78 -21.47
C LEU A 999 -4.11 -4.90 -21.97
N ARG A 1000 -5.23 -4.58 -22.61
CA ARG A 1000 -6.18 -5.60 -23.09
C ARG A 1000 -5.52 -6.56 -24.10
N ARG A 1001 -4.85 -6.02 -25.10
CA ARG A 1001 -4.22 -6.84 -26.16
C ARG A 1001 -3.05 -7.66 -25.63
N GLY A 1002 -2.25 -7.08 -24.73
CA GLY A 1002 -1.16 -7.78 -24.07
C GLY A 1002 -1.64 -8.92 -23.18
N THR A 1003 -2.71 -8.73 -22.41
CA THR A 1003 -3.33 -9.77 -21.59
C THR A 1003 -3.92 -10.89 -22.44
N GLU A 1004 -4.63 -10.57 -23.52
CA GLU A 1004 -5.19 -11.58 -24.43
C GLU A 1004 -4.08 -12.40 -25.11
N TRP A 1005 -3.03 -11.74 -25.59
CA TRP A 1005 -1.90 -12.39 -26.23
C TRP A 1005 -1.11 -13.27 -25.24
N ALA A 1006 -0.90 -12.81 -24.01
CA ALA A 1006 -0.23 -13.62 -22.99
C ALA A 1006 -1.01 -14.93 -22.73
N ALA A 1007 -2.33 -14.83 -22.57
CA ALA A 1007 -3.20 -15.98 -22.36
C ALA A 1007 -3.25 -16.92 -23.58
N THR A 1008 -3.53 -16.38 -24.77
CA THR A 1008 -3.96 -17.18 -25.92
C THR A 1008 -2.91 -17.33 -27.03
N GLY A 1009 -1.97 -16.39 -27.09
CA GLY A 1009 -1.03 -16.22 -28.22
C GLY A 1009 -1.59 -15.40 -29.38
N GLU A 1010 -2.87 -14.99 -29.31
CA GLU A 1010 -3.59 -14.24 -30.33
C GLU A 1010 -4.18 -12.94 -29.75
N VAL A 1011 -4.61 -12.04 -30.63
CA VAL A 1011 -5.34 -10.80 -30.27
C VAL A 1011 -6.53 -10.68 -31.23
N ARG A 1012 -7.75 -10.54 -30.69
CA ARG A 1012 -9.00 -10.53 -31.48
C ARG A 1012 -9.45 -9.15 -31.92
#